data_AF-A0A662RCZ5-F1
#
_entry.id   AF-A0A662RCZ5-F1
#
_cell.length_a   1.000
_cell.length_b   1.000
_cell.length_c   1.000
_cell.angle_alpha   90.00
_cell.angle_beta   90.00
_cell.angle_gamma   90.00
#
_symmetry.space_group_name_H-M   'P 1'
#
loop_
_entity.id
_entity.type
_entity.pdbx_description
1 polymer ?
#
loop_
_entity_poly.entity_id
_entity_poly.type
_entity_poly.pdbx_seq_one_letter_code
_entity_poly.pdbx_strand_id
1 'polypeptide(L)'
;MYCGTEMMVAWTSVLGLVAAGTVADWRRVRYVAAVVVGAAALVLLARPSLHTPLVSQYKMLSYVLDMPETKVIHHDEGPLGRIDVVEGPAIHHAPGLSLAWMEQIPPHVLLIIDGDAATAVYDAPRREDWAFLDYTTGAAPYCLRRAASVCVVGAGGGSDIALAKYHGAKRVVALEMNGQVISAMEGPLAERGGRIYQAPGVEVIHAEARGFFSATHERFDVIQLPEAGAFGASGAGLYAAQESYLYTVESVSRMLDALTDDGVLCMTQWARTPPRAGLRALDLVAEALRSKGLSPAPRLAMIRSWATVTVLASKSPLRDAQTSALRRFCEARSFDLCYLPSMTGEEANRFHVLDRAYYFEGAEALLSKGREAYLRDYLFEVEAPTDDKPYFQHFFRFKSLPVIREQLGGRFRTSLELGYLMLLASLAQGVAVAAVLILLPLAPFMKDLRRAPSKAATFAYVLLLGVGFMLLEMGFLQKLILYLARPIYSAAVVIAAFLVFAGVGSELSRRWRASARRVASVAALVVVVSGTTLALFLDDWLALTQSLPLWTRMLVAALTIAPPAVAMGHMFPSALRLISSASPALVPWAWGINGFASVVATVSAPLLAMYVGFRFVVFAALGCYFLAGLLARVLPGPKPGAAIGGTSREREGP
;
A
#
# COMPACT_ATOMS: atom_id res chain seq x y z
N MET A 1 17.82 -4.13 -0.32
CA MET A 1 17.88 -2.79 -1.00
C MET A 1 18.38 -1.66 -0.07
N TYR A 2 19.22 -1.97 0.93
CA TYR A 2 19.65 -1.00 1.96
C TYR A 2 21.03 -0.38 1.70
N CYS A 3 21.91 -1.06 0.96
CA CYS A 3 23.19 -0.47 0.52
C CYS A 3 23.05 0.33 -0.79
N GLY A 4 22.05 -0.01 -1.62
CA GLY A 4 21.82 0.60 -2.92
C GLY A 4 21.07 1.94 -2.86
N THR A 5 20.13 2.13 -1.93
CA THR A 5 19.29 3.34 -1.87
C THR A 5 20.07 4.57 -1.44
N GLU A 6 20.95 4.47 -0.44
CA GLU A 6 21.81 5.60 -0.04
C GLU A 6 22.84 5.96 -1.10
N MET A 7 23.49 4.96 -1.72
CA MET A 7 24.35 5.18 -2.88
C MET A 7 23.56 5.82 -4.03
N MET A 8 22.34 5.36 -4.31
CA MET A 8 21.52 5.89 -5.40
C MET A 8 21.05 7.31 -5.10
N VAL A 9 20.71 7.66 -3.86
CA VAL A 9 20.40 9.03 -3.43
C VAL A 9 21.64 9.92 -3.55
N ALA A 10 22.81 9.44 -3.13
CA ALA A 10 24.07 10.17 -3.29
C ALA A 10 24.40 10.38 -4.77
N TRP A 11 24.32 9.33 -5.59
CA TRP A 11 24.57 9.40 -7.04
C TRP A 11 23.56 10.29 -7.76
N THR A 12 22.26 10.20 -7.44
CA THR A 12 21.23 11.08 -8.04
C THR A 12 21.41 12.53 -7.59
N SER A 13 21.79 12.77 -6.33
CA SER A 13 22.12 14.11 -5.85
C SER A 13 23.35 14.67 -6.58
N VAL A 14 24.39 13.86 -6.75
CA VAL A 14 25.61 14.23 -7.48
C VAL A 14 25.28 14.51 -8.95
N LEU A 15 24.52 13.64 -9.62
CA LEU A 15 24.08 13.85 -11.00
C LEU A 15 23.24 15.11 -11.14
N GLY A 16 22.35 15.39 -10.18
CA GLY A 16 21.56 16.62 -10.12
C GLY A 16 22.43 17.87 -9.95
N LEU A 17 23.46 17.80 -9.09
CA LEU A 17 24.39 18.90 -8.84
C LEU A 17 25.34 19.12 -10.03
N VAL A 18 25.78 18.06 -10.69
CA VAL A 18 26.55 18.10 -11.94
C VAL A 18 25.71 18.74 -13.05
N ALA A 19 24.45 18.31 -13.21
CA ALA A 19 23.52 18.91 -14.18
C ALA A 19 23.23 20.39 -13.87
N ALA A 20 23.12 20.77 -12.59
CA ALA A 20 22.99 22.17 -12.21
C ALA A 20 24.26 22.98 -12.55
N GLY A 21 25.45 22.39 -12.35
CA GLY A 21 26.73 23.00 -12.68
C GLY A 21 26.98 23.19 -14.17
N THR A 22 26.48 22.30 -15.02
CA THR A 22 26.62 22.43 -16.49
C THR A 22 25.70 23.49 -17.09
N VAL A 23 24.60 23.84 -16.43
CA VAL A 23 23.58 24.79 -16.93
C VAL A 23 23.75 26.21 -16.36
N ALA A 24 24.46 26.37 -15.23
CA ALA A 24 24.66 27.68 -14.60
C ALA A 24 25.59 28.59 -15.43
N ASP A 25 25.27 29.89 -15.52
CA ASP A 25 26.14 30.87 -16.19
C ASP A 25 27.31 31.25 -15.27
N TRP A 26 28.48 30.63 -15.54
CA TRP A 26 29.69 30.64 -14.70
C TRP A 26 30.25 32.05 -14.45
N ARG A 27 29.82 33.08 -15.18
CA ARG A 27 30.31 34.47 -15.02
C ARG A 27 29.63 35.25 -13.88
N ARG A 28 28.40 34.91 -13.48
CA ARG A 28 27.64 35.66 -12.43
C ARG A 28 27.48 34.92 -11.11
N VAL A 29 27.74 33.61 -11.08
CA VAL A 29 27.28 32.72 -9.99
C VAL A 29 28.45 31.89 -9.40
N ARG A 30 29.71 32.29 -9.63
CA ARG A 30 30.94 31.54 -9.24
C ARG A 30 30.92 31.08 -7.79
N TYR A 31 30.46 31.93 -6.87
CA TYR A 31 30.38 31.61 -5.45
C TYR A 31 29.31 30.57 -5.12
N VAL A 32 28.12 30.64 -5.74
CA VAL A 32 27.06 29.66 -5.51
C VAL A 32 27.42 28.33 -6.18
N ALA A 33 27.98 28.34 -7.38
CA ALA A 33 28.47 27.12 -8.02
C ALA A 33 29.58 26.46 -7.20
N ALA A 34 30.53 27.24 -6.66
CA ALA A 34 31.57 26.72 -5.77
C ALA A 34 31.03 26.21 -4.43
N VAL A 35 29.98 26.85 -3.87
CA VAL A 35 29.30 26.39 -2.65
C VAL A 35 28.50 25.10 -2.92
N VAL A 36 27.82 25.00 -4.06
CA VAL A 36 27.02 23.83 -4.45
C VAL A 36 27.93 22.65 -4.77
N VAL A 37 28.99 22.85 -5.56
CA VAL A 37 30.01 21.83 -5.84
C VAL A 37 30.81 21.49 -4.59
N GLY A 38 31.12 22.49 -3.76
CA GLY A 38 31.77 22.31 -2.46
C GLY A 38 30.91 21.50 -1.49
N ALA A 39 29.61 21.74 -1.43
CA ALA A 39 28.66 20.96 -0.63
C ALA A 39 28.47 19.55 -1.20
N ALA A 40 28.41 19.38 -2.53
CA ALA A 40 28.38 18.08 -3.20
C ALA A 40 29.65 17.27 -2.88
N ALA A 41 30.80 17.92 -2.99
CA ALA A 41 32.10 17.36 -2.65
C ALA A 41 32.20 17.07 -1.16
N LEU A 42 31.65 17.92 -0.28
CA LEU A 42 31.59 17.69 1.16
C LEU A 42 30.69 16.50 1.50
N VAL A 43 29.57 16.30 0.79
CA VAL A 43 28.70 15.11 0.94
C VAL A 43 29.38 13.85 0.41
N LEU A 44 30.22 13.96 -0.62
CA LEU A 44 31.04 12.86 -1.15
C LEU A 44 32.28 12.56 -0.29
N LEU A 45 32.89 13.59 0.33
CA LEU A 45 34.14 13.54 1.10
C LEU A 45 33.92 13.32 2.59
N ALA A 46 32.84 13.87 3.15
CA ALA A 46 32.19 13.28 4.30
C ALA A 46 31.60 11.98 3.81
N ARG A 47 32.49 11.00 3.52
CA ARG A 47 32.13 9.60 3.55
C ARG A 47 31.33 9.50 4.84
N PRO A 48 30.00 9.33 4.81
CA PRO A 48 29.43 8.69 5.95
C PRO A 48 30.25 7.41 5.99
N SER A 49 30.92 7.15 7.11
CA SER A 49 31.24 5.77 7.45
C SER A 49 30.01 4.99 6.99
N LEU A 50 30.14 4.23 5.91
CA LEU A 50 29.06 3.46 5.28
C LEU A 50 28.74 2.37 6.29
N HIS A 51 28.26 2.79 7.45
CA HIS A 51 27.63 1.98 8.43
C HIS A 51 26.45 1.45 7.65
N THR A 52 26.51 0.17 7.32
CA THR A 52 25.33 -0.62 6.99
C THR A 52 24.20 -0.07 7.84
N PRO A 53 23.14 0.54 7.26
CA PRO A 53 22.14 1.24 8.02
C PRO A 53 21.69 0.31 9.15
N LEU A 54 21.98 0.72 10.38
CA LEU A 54 21.75 -0.13 11.54
C LEU A 54 20.25 -0.38 11.60
N VAL A 55 19.90 -1.66 11.70
CA VAL A 55 18.51 -2.03 11.97
C VAL A 55 18.10 -1.28 13.23
N SER A 56 17.02 -0.50 13.13
CA SER A 56 16.57 0.33 14.25
C SER A 56 16.44 -0.54 15.51
N GLN A 57 16.88 -0.04 16.65
CA GLN A 57 16.74 -0.73 17.94
C GLN A 57 15.28 -1.06 18.29
N TYR A 58 14.32 -0.41 17.63
CA TYR A 58 12.89 -0.63 17.82
C TYR A 58 12.29 -1.70 16.89
N LYS A 59 13.08 -2.27 15.98
CA LYS A 59 12.67 -3.36 15.09
C LYS A 59 12.75 -4.70 15.81
N MET A 60 11.84 -5.63 15.46
CA MET A 60 11.84 -6.99 16.02
C MET A 60 13.21 -7.68 15.92
N LEU A 61 13.89 -7.58 14.78
CA LEU A 61 15.19 -8.22 14.56
C LEU A 61 16.23 -7.78 15.60
N SER A 62 16.28 -6.49 15.96
CA SER A 62 17.21 -6.00 16.99
C SER A 62 16.89 -6.60 18.35
N TYR A 63 15.60 -6.63 18.75
CA TYR A 63 15.18 -7.24 20.01
C TYR A 63 15.47 -8.73 20.08
N VAL A 64 15.29 -9.46 18.97
CA VAL A 64 15.55 -10.90 18.91
C VAL A 64 17.06 -11.18 18.99
N LEU A 65 17.89 -10.37 18.32
CA LEU A 65 19.35 -10.50 18.39
C LEU A 65 19.95 -10.13 19.75
N ASP A 66 19.27 -9.29 20.54
CA ASP A 66 19.67 -8.99 21.92
C ASP A 66 19.38 -10.15 22.90
N MET A 67 18.62 -11.17 22.49
CA MET A 67 18.38 -12.35 23.31
C MET A 67 19.66 -13.21 23.45
N PRO A 68 19.87 -13.88 24.60
CA PRO A 68 21.05 -14.72 24.80
C PRO A 68 21.19 -15.81 23.74
N GLU A 69 22.42 -16.00 23.25
CA GLU A 69 22.78 -17.06 22.29
C GLU A 69 22.04 -17.01 20.94
N THR A 70 21.48 -15.85 20.59
CA THR A 70 20.78 -15.65 19.33
C THR A 70 21.73 -15.19 18.22
N LYS A 71 21.62 -15.78 17.02
CA LYS A 71 22.45 -15.47 15.85
C LYS A 71 21.65 -15.52 14.55
N VAL A 72 22.09 -14.74 13.56
CA VAL A 72 21.59 -14.86 12.18
C VAL A 72 22.28 -16.06 11.52
N ILE A 73 21.50 -17.01 10.99
CA ILE A 73 22.01 -18.23 10.33
C ILE A 73 21.90 -18.18 8.80
N HIS A 74 20.98 -17.36 8.28
CA HIS A 74 20.80 -17.14 6.86
C HIS A 74 20.33 -15.72 6.62
N HIS A 75 20.77 -15.13 5.53
CA HIS A 75 20.45 -13.78 5.14
C HIS A 75 20.39 -13.70 3.61
N ASP A 76 19.38 -13.02 3.09
CA ASP A 76 19.22 -12.79 1.66
C ASP A 76 18.57 -11.42 1.38
N GLU A 77 18.93 -10.80 0.26
CA GLU A 77 18.41 -9.49 -0.15
C GLU A 77 17.80 -9.51 -1.54
N GLY A 78 16.62 -8.91 -1.68
CA GLY A 78 15.96 -8.82 -2.97
C GLY A 78 15.00 -7.64 -3.08
N PRO A 79 14.19 -7.62 -4.15
CA PRO A 79 13.31 -6.49 -4.45
C PRO A 79 12.16 -6.34 -3.46
N LEU A 80 11.76 -7.42 -2.77
CA LEU A 80 10.64 -7.42 -1.81
C LEU A 80 11.09 -7.29 -0.36
N GLY A 81 12.38 -6.99 -0.13
CA GLY A 81 12.92 -6.75 1.20
C GLY A 81 14.19 -7.55 1.47
N ARG A 82 14.67 -7.42 2.70
CA ARG A 82 15.74 -8.23 3.26
C ARG A 82 15.14 -9.33 4.13
N ILE A 83 15.60 -10.56 3.98
CA ILE A 83 15.26 -11.69 4.85
C ILE A 83 16.44 -11.96 5.78
N ASP A 84 16.15 -12.09 7.08
CA ASP A 84 17.07 -12.57 8.09
C ASP A 84 16.45 -13.78 8.80
N VAL A 85 17.15 -14.90 8.82
CA VAL A 85 16.75 -16.09 9.56
C VAL A 85 17.56 -16.16 10.83
N VAL A 86 16.87 -16.18 11.96
CA VAL A 86 17.47 -16.04 13.28
C VAL A 86 17.21 -17.29 14.11
N GLU A 87 18.26 -17.79 14.74
CA GLU A 87 18.28 -18.98 15.59
C GLU A 87 18.70 -18.59 17.00
N GLY A 88 18.00 -19.09 18.02
CA GLY A 88 18.36 -18.88 19.42
C GLY A 88 17.47 -19.70 20.36
N PRO A 89 17.96 -20.10 21.53
CA PRO A 89 17.23 -20.96 22.46
C PRO A 89 16.03 -20.26 23.12
N ALA A 90 16.03 -18.93 23.17
CA ALA A 90 14.93 -18.13 23.71
C ALA A 90 13.85 -17.78 22.68
N ILE A 91 14.04 -18.17 21.41
CA ILE A 91 13.07 -17.89 20.35
C ILE A 91 11.89 -18.84 20.51
N HIS A 92 10.71 -18.27 20.79
CA HIS A 92 9.45 -18.96 20.80
C HIS A 92 8.42 -18.19 19.99
N HIS A 93 7.90 -18.81 18.94
CA HIS A 93 6.94 -18.21 18.05
C HIS A 93 5.88 -19.24 17.63
N ALA A 94 4.74 -19.24 18.32
CA ALA A 94 3.57 -20.05 17.98
C ALA A 94 2.30 -19.19 18.20
N PRO A 95 2.05 -18.22 17.31
CA PRO A 95 0.98 -17.24 17.51
C PRO A 95 -0.39 -17.91 17.55
N GLY A 96 -1.20 -17.54 18.54
CA GLY A 96 -2.56 -18.07 18.68
C GLY A 96 -2.66 -19.51 19.18
N LEU A 97 -1.56 -20.11 19.63
CA LEU A 97 -1.57 -21.42 20.26
C LEU A 97 -2.42 -21.40 21.54
N SER A 98 -3.31 -22.38 21.66
CA SER A 98 -4.19 -22.57 22.82
C SER A 98 -3.39 -22.80 24.09
N LEU A 99 -3.89 -22.24 25.20
CA LEU A 99 -3.38 -22.51 26.54
C LEU A 99 -3.66 -23.96 27.02
N ALA A 100 -4.49 -24.71 26.29
CA ALA A 100 -4.73 -26.13 26.55
C ALA A 100 -3.63 -27.04 25.99
N TRP A 101 -2.72 -26.51 25.16
CA TRP A 101 -1.56 -27.25 24.68
C TRP A 101 -0.48 -27.30 25.77
N MET A 102 -0.19 -28.49 26.28
CA MET A 102 0.74 -28.70 27.41
C MET A 102 2.09 -29.31 27.00
N GLU A 103 2.25 -29.65 25.72
CA GLU A 103 3.48 -30.24 25.19
C GLU A 103 4.43 -29.16 24.65
N GLN A 104 5.69 -29.53 24.39
CA GLN A 104 6.64 -28.61 23.78
C GLN A 104 6.36 -28.46 22.28
N ILE A 105 6.45 -27.22 21.78
CA ILE A 105 6.48 -26.98 20.33
C ILE A 105 7.83 -27.42 19.76
N PRO A 106 7.89 -27.84 18.49
CA PRO A 106 9.17 -28.16 17.86
C PRO A 106 10.16 -26.99 17.93
N PRO A 107 11.48 -27.27 18.02
CA PRO A 107 12.51 -26.26 17.80
C PRO A 107 12.27 -25.53 16.48
N HIS A 108 12.62 -24.25 16.40
CA HIS A 108 12.33 -23.46 15.21
C HIS A 108 13.28 -22.28 15.10
N VAL A 109 13.36 -21.73 13.89
CA VAL A 109 14.01 -20.45 13.61
C VAL A 109 12.97 -19.43 13.21
N LEU A 110 13.30 -18.16 13.42
CA LEU A 110 12.46 -17.05 13.03
C LEU A 110 12.97 -16.45 11.73
N LEU A 111 12.15 -16.48 10.68
CA LEU A 111 12.43 -15.83 9.41
C LEU A 111 11.76 -14.45 9.42
N ILE A 112 12.55 -13.38 9.31
CA ILE A 112 12.13 -11.99 9.46
C ILE A 112 12.37 -11.22 8.16
N ILE A 113 11.36 -10.48 7.66
CA ILE A 113 11.48 -9.53 6.55
C ILE A 113 11.58 -8.09 7.08
N ASP A 114 12.56 -7.34 6.57
CA ASP A 114 12.82 -5.91 6.86
C ASP A 114 12.79 -5.57 8.38
N GLY A 115 13.24 -6.54 9.17
CA GLY A 115 13.40 -6.45 10.61
C GLY A 115 12.13 -6.51 11.45
N ASP A 116 10.92 -6.68 10.88
CA ASP A 116 9.67 -6.74 11.67
C ASP A 116 8.74 -7.92 11.33
N ALA A 117 8.45 -8.16 10.05
CA ALA A 117 7.47 -9.17 9.67
C ALA A 117 8.08 -10.56 9.83
N ALA A 118 7.54 -11.39 10.72
CA ALA A 118 8.18 -12.65 11.10
C ALA A 118 7.27 -13.87 10.92
N THR A 119 7.87 -15.00 10.57
CA THR A 119 7.24 -16.33 10.52
C THR A 119 8.22 -17.37 11.07
N ALA A 120 7.71 -18.44 11.67
CA ALA A 120 8.54 -19.53 12.18
C ALA A 120 8.76 -20.61 11.12
N VAL A 121 9.98 -21.13 11.05
CA VAL A 121 10.30 -22.37 10.34
C VAL A 121 10.60 -23.42 11.41
N TYR A 122 9.65 -24.34 11.60
CA TYR A 122 9.73 -25.37 12.63
C TYR A 122 10.49 -26.60 12.14
N ASP A 123 11.38 -27.10 13.00
CA ASP A 123 12.14 -28.34 12.87
C ASP A 123 11.21 -29.55 13.08
N ALA A 124 10.35 -29.78 12.09
CA ALA A 124 9.23 -30.71 12.18
C ALA A 124 9.22 -31.70 10.98
N PRO A 125 10.10 -32.72 10.99
CA PRO A 125 10.24 -33.68 9.89
C PRO A 125 9.07 -34.67 9.77
N ARG A 126 8.32 -34.92 10.85
CA ARG A 126 7.20 -35.87 10.87
C ARG A 126 5.87 -35.14 10.95
N ARG A 127 4.81 -35.80 10.49
CA ARG A 127 3.44 -35.27 10.55
C ARG A 127 3.00 -34.95 11.99
N GLU A 128 3.35 -35.79 12.96
CA GLU A 128 2.99 -35.61 14.37
C GLU A 128 3.64 -34.39 15.02
N ASP A 129 4.81 -33.96 14.53
CA ASP A 129 5.49 -32.76 15.04
C ASP A 129 4.65 -31.48 14.77
N TRP A 130 3.72 -31.55 13.82
CA TRP A 130 2.80 -30.46 13.47
C TRP A 130 1.48 -30.46 14.27
N ALA A 131 1.29 -31.40 15.21
CA ALA A 131 0.03 -31.55 15.96
C ALA A 131 -0.37 -30.29 16.74
N PHE A 132 0.59 -29.51 17.22
CA PHE A 132 0.32 -28.25 17.93
C PHE A 132 -0.44 -27.23 17.07
N LEU A 133 -0.33 -27.29 15.74
CA LEU A 133 -1.06 -26.37 14.84
C LEU A 133 -2.57 -26.59 14.89
N ASP A 134 -3.04 -27.80 15.22
CA ASP A 134 -4.48 -28.09 15.46
C ASP A 134 -5.01 -27.36 16.71
N TYR A 135 -4.12 -26.92 17.60
CA TYR A 135 -4.44 -26.09 18.77
C TYR A 135 -4.32 -24.60 18.48
N THR A 136 -4.46 -24.19 17.21
CA THR A 136 -4.57 -22.77 16.81
C THR A 136 -5.97 -22.46 16.29
N THR A 137 -6.36 -21.18 16.29
CA THR A 137 -7.67 -20.78 15.73
C THR A 137 -7.75 -21.02 14.21
N GLY A 138 -6.61 -21.06 13.52
CA GLY A 138 -6.52 -21.35 12.08
C GLY A 138 -6.88 -22.79 11.71
N ALA A 139 -6.97 -23.71 12.69
CA ALA A 139 -7.40 -25.10 12.48
C ALA A 139 -8.93 -25.27 12.42
N ALA A 140 -9.69 -24.24 12.79
CA ALA A 140 -11.15 -24.27 12.80
C ALA A 140 -11.84 -24.69 11.48
N PRO A 141 -11.39 -24.31 10.26
CA PRO A 141 -12.05 -24.79 9.03
C PRO A 141 -12.05 -26.32 8.90
N TYR A 142 -11.04 -27.02 9.44
CA TYR A 142 -10.90 -28.47 9.35
C TYR A 142 -11.83 -29.22 10.32
N CYS A 143 -12.41 -28.55 11.32
CA CYS A 143 -13.47 -29.15 12.14
C CYS A 143 -14.86 -29.05 11.48
N LEU A 144 -15.04 -28.12 10.53
CA LEU A 144 -16.32 -27.93 9.82
C LEU A 144 -16.49 -28.90 8.65
N ARG A 145 -15.38 -29.39 8.08
CA ARG A 145 -15.35 -30.35 6.98
C ARG A 145 -13.99 -31.02 6.82
N ARG A 146 -13.99 -32.14 6.12
CA ARG A 146 -12.76 -32.68 5.51
C ARG A 146 -12.41 -31.84 4.28
N ALA A 147 -11.17 -31.36 4.23
CA ALA A 147 -10.65 -30.58 3.11
C ALA A 147 -9.66 -31.42 2.30
N ALA A 148 -9.99 -31.71 1.03
CA ALA A 148 -9.10 -32.43 0.13
C ALA A 148 -8.19 -31.48 -0.65
N SER A 149 -8.70 -30.29 -0.99
CA SER A 149 -7.99 -29.24 -1.74
C SER A 149 -7.95 -27.94 -0.92
N VAL A 150 -6.75 -27.45 -0.59
CA VAL A 150 -6.54 -26.23 0.22
C VAL A 150 -5.72 -25.22 -0.57
N CYS A 151 -6.09 -23.95 -0.52
CA CYS A 151 -5.25 -22.85 -0.96
C CYS A 151 -4.72 -22.09 0.26
N VAL A 152 -3.41 -21.95 0.37
CA VAL A 152 -2.71 -21.20 1.42
C VAL A 152 -2.17 -19.92 0.79
N VAL A 153 -2.54 -18.77 1.34
CA VAL A 153 -2.02 -17.47 0.92
C VAL A 153 -0.90 -17.06 1.87
N GLY A 154 0.27 -16.67 1.33
CA GLY A 154 1.41 -16.28 2.15
C GLY A 154 2.07 -17.48 2.83
N ALA A 155 2.61 -18.40 2.03
CA ALA A 155 3.14 -19.68 2.50
C ALA A 155 4.20 -19.54 3.62
N GLY A 156 5.05 -18.51 3.59
CA GLY A 156 5.97 -18.18 4.67
C GLY A 156 6.81 -19.38 5.13
N GLY A 157 6.92 -19.60 6.44
CA GLY A 157 7.64 -20.75 7.00
C GLY A 157 6.96 -22.12 6.80
N GLY A 158 5.80 -22.18 6.15
CA GLY A 158 5.13 -23.42 5.77
C GLY A 158 4.10 -23.95 6.77
N SER A 159 3.83 -23.23 7.87
CA SER A 159 2.90 -23.67 8.93
C SER A 159 1.50 -24.00 8.42
N ASP A 160 0.90 -23.15 7.57
CA ASP A 160 -0.45 -23.40 7.05
C ASP A 160 -0.49 -24.54 6.02
N ILE A 161 0.61 -24.76 5.29
CA ILE A 161 0.77 -25.94 4.44
C ILE A 161 0.78 -27.19 5.34
N ALA A 162 1.58 -27.15 6.41
CA ALA A 162 1.70 -28.25 7.36
C ALA A 162 0.37 -28.54 8.07
N LEU A 163 -0.37 -27.52 8.49
CA LEU A 163 -1.70 -27.66 9.08
C LEU A 163 -2.67 -28.35 8.11
N ALA A 164 -2.70 -27.92 6.85
CA ALA A 164 -3.52 -28.55 5.82
C ALA A 164 -3.15 -30.05 5.64
N LYS A 165 -1.84 -30.36 5.58
CA LYS A 165 -1.35 -31.74 5.47
C LYS A 165 -1.64 -32.56 6.74
N TYR A 166 -1.55 -31.95 7.92
CA TYR A 166 -1.88 -32.57 9.20
C TYR A 166 -3.35 -33.00 9.24
N HIS A 167 -4.26 -32.21 8.69
CA HIS A 167 -5.68 -32.57 8.53
C HIS A 167 -5.98 -33.44 7.28
N GLY A 168 -4.94 -33.88 6.56
CA GLY A 168 -5.07 -34.86 5.49
C GLY A 168 -5.44 -34.27 4.12
N ALA A 169 -5.12 -33.01 3.86
CA ALA A 169 -5.25 -32.42 2.54
C ALA A 169 -4.42 -33.20 1.50
N LYS A 170 -5.08 -33.56 0.39
CA LYS A 170 -4.47 -34.30 -0.73
C LYS A 170 -3.72 -33.35 -1.64
N ARG A 171 -4.27 -32.14 -1.84
CA ARG A 171 -3.68 -31.07 -2.63
C ARG A 171 -3.64 -29.79 -1.82
N VAL A 172 -2.49 -29.13 -1.80
CA VAL A 172 -2.28 -27.81 -1.22
C VAL A 172 -1.63 -26.92 -2.26
N VAL A 173 -2.30 -25.83 -2.66
CA VAL A 173 -1.72 -24.78 -3.47
C VAL A 173 -1.27 -23.67 -2.53
N ALA A 174 0.03 -23.41 -2.47
CA ALA A 174 0.61 -22.42 -1.58
C ALA A 174 1.12 -21.23 -2.39
N LEU A 175 0.53 -20.06 -2.19
CA LEU A 175 0.93 -18.83 -2.87
C LEU A 175 1.97 -18.10 -2.02
N GLU A 176 3.11 -17.77 -2.61
CA GLU A 176 4.14 -16.94 -1.98
C GLU A 176 4.63 -15.89 -2.98
N MET A 177 4.51 -14.61 -2.59
CA MET A 177 4.91 -13.51 -3.47
C MET A 177 6.43 -13.30 -3.45
N ASN A 178 7.10 -13.67 -2.35
CA ASN A 178 8.53 -13.47 -2.19
C ASN A 178 9.33 -14.72 -2.63
N GLY A 179 9.87 -14.66 -3.84
CA GLY A 179 10.72 -15.74 -4.39
C GLY A 179 11.97 -16.05 -3.55
N GLN A 180 12.43 -15.13 -2.70
CA GLN A 180 13.55 -15.40 -1.78
C GLN A 180 13.12 -16.34 -0.64
N VAL A 181 11.88 -16.22 -0.16
CA VAL A 181 11.31 -17.13 0.84
C VAL A 181 11.17 -18.53 0.26
N ILE A 182 10.66 -18.64 -0.96
CA ILE A 182 10.57 -19.93 -1.68
C ILE A 182 11.95 -20.56 -1.81
N SER A 183 12.93 -19.79 -2.27
CA SER A 183 14.31 -20.27 -2.44
C SER A 183 14.94 -20.70 -1.10
N ALA A 184 14.68 -19.96 -0.01
CA ALA A 184 15.14 -20.31 1.32
C ALA A 184 14.50 -21.61 1.84
N MET A 185 13.18 -21.76 1.67
CA MET A 185 12.41 -22.92 2.12
C MET A 185 12.65 -24.18 1.28
N GLU A 186 13.03 -24.05 0.00
CA GLU A 186 13.42 -25.17 -0.86
C GLU A 186 14.90 -25.53 -0.77
N GLY A 187 15.73 -24.59 -0.32
CA GLY A 187 17.18 -24.75 -0.15
C GLY A 187 17.62 -24.83 1.31
N PRO A 188 18.24 -23.77 1.86
CA PRO A 188 18.92 -23.79 3.17
C PRO A 188 18.02 -24.14 4.36
N LEU A 189 16.71 -23.89 4.28
CA LEU A 189 15.74 -24.18 5.34
C LEU A 189 14.90 -25.42 5.06
N ALA A 190 15.13 -26.12 3.94
CA ALA A 190 14.28 -27.25 3.53
C ALA A 190 14.25 -28.38 4.56
N GLU A 191 15.40 -28.74 5.14
CA GLU A 191 15.47 -29.82 6.14
C GLU A 191 14.85 -29.40 7.47
N ARG A 192 15.09 -28.14 7.90
CA ARG A 192 14.46 -27.56 9.09
C ARG A 192 12.94 -27.58 8.93
N GLY A 193 12.38 -26.99 7.88
CA GLY A 193 10.94 -26.98 7.60
C GLY A 193 10.31 -28.33 7.22
N GLY A 194 10.95 -29.46 7.51
CA GLY A 194 10.43 -30.80 7.23
C GLY A 194 10.17 -31.09 5.75
N ARG A 195 10.86 -30.36 4.85
CA ARG A 195 10.66 -30.34 3.40
C ARG A 195 9.20 -30.10 3.01
N ILE A 196 8.46 -29.30 3.79
CA ILE A 196 7.01 -29.13 3.61
C ILE A 196 6.64 -28.51 2.26
N TYR A 197 7.49 -27.65 1.69
CA TYR A 197 7.32 -27.09 0.34
C TYR A 197 7.42 -28.16 -0.76
N GLN A 198 8.16 -29.23 -0.50
CA GLN A 198 8.41 -30.35 -1.43
C GLN A 198 7.51 -31.56 -1.12
N ALA A 199 6.61 -31.45 -0.14
CA ALA A 199 5.79 -32.57 0.30
C ALA A 199 4.81 -33.03 -0.81
N PRO A 200 4.48 -34.33 -0.90
CA PRO A 200 3.58 -34.83 -1.92
C PRO A 200 2.21 -34.12 -1.91
N GLY A 201 1.82 -33.60 -3.07
CA GLY A 201 0.57 -32.85 -3.26
C GLY A 201 0.64 -31.39 -2.83
N VAL A 202 1.82 -30.85 -2.50
CA VAL A 202 2.04 -29.41 -2.31
C VAL A 202 2.55 -28.80 -3.61
N GLU A 203 1.92 -27.71 -4.03
CA GLU A 203 2.30 -26.91 -5.20
C GLU A 203 2.54 -25.48 -4.74
N VAL A 204 3.80 -25.05 -4.74
CA VAL A 204 4.18 -23.68 -4.36
C VAL A 204 4.24 -22.82 -5.62
N ILE A 205 3.44 -21.74 -5.64
CA ILE A 205 3.34 -20.84 -6.79
C ILE A 205 3.86 -19.46 -6.39
N HIS A 206 4.87 -18.98 -7.13
CA HIS A 206 5.40 -17.63 -6.99
C HIS A 206 4.44 -16.58 -7.59
N ALA A 207 3.39 -16.24 -6.84
CA ALA A 207 2.33 -15.34 -7.29
C ALA A 207 1.81 -14.44 -6.16
N GLU A 208 1.36 -13.24 -6.55
CA GLU A 208 0.56 -12.37 -5.68
C GLU A 208 -0.89 -12.88 -5.68
N ALA A 209 -1.49 -12.97 -4.49
CA ALA A 209 -2.75 -13.69 -4.28
C ALA A 209 -3.95 -13.03 -4.98
N ARG A 210 -4.05 -11.70 -4.96
CA ARG A 210 -5.13 -10.98 -5.66
C ARG A 210 -5.06 -11.28 -7.16
N GLY A 211 -3.88 -11.20 -7.77
CA GLY A 211 -3.65 -11.56 -9.17
C GLY A 211 -4.01 -13.02 -9.48
N PHE A 212 -3.65 -13.96 -8.61
CA PHE A 212 -4.00 -15.38 -8.75
C PHE A 212 -5.52 -15.60 -8.74
N PHE A 213 -6.24 -15.07 -7.74
CA PHE A 213 -7.69 -15.25 -7.63
C PHE A 213 -8.49 -14.52 -8.71
N SER A 214 -7.91 -13.47 -9.32
CA SER A 214 -8.52 -12.84 -10.49
C SER A 214 -8.41 -13.68 -11.77
N ALA A 215 -7.38 -14.52 -11.90
CA ALA A 215 -7.11 -15.30 -13.11
C ALA A 215 -7.52 -16.78 -13.00
N THR A 216 -7.58 -17.34 -11.79
CA THR A 216 -7.83 -18.77 -11.59
C THR A 216 -9.29 -19.14 -11.80
N HIS A 217 -9.52 -20.33 -12.33
CA HIS A 217 -10.83 -20.99 -12.38
C HIS A 217 -10.91 -22.18 -11.42
N GLU A 218 -9.86 -22.43 -10.64
CA GLU A 218 -9.82 -23.53 -9.68
C GLU A 218 -10.81 -23.31 -8.52
N ARG A 219 -11.10 -24.40 -7.81
CA ARG A 219 -11.99 -24.41 -6.64
C ARG A 219 -11.31 -25.10 -5.46
N PHE A 220 -11.48 -24.55 -4.27
CA PHE A 220 -10.85 -25.03 -3.04
C PHE A 220 -11.88 -25.35 -1.95
N ASP A 221 -11.58 -26.34 -1.12
CA ASP A 221 -12.37 -26.66 0.07
C ASP A 221 -12.10 -25.67 1.20
N VAL A 222 -10.84 -25.24 1.32
CA VAL A 222 -10.40 -24.24 2.27
C VAL A 222 -9.49 -23.24 1.56
N ILE A 223 -9.73 -21.95 1.80
CA ILE A 223 -8.78 -20.87 1.45
C ILE A 223 -8.34 -20.24 2.76
N GLN A 224 -7.05 -20.29 3.06
CA GLN A 224 -6.45 -19.79 4.29
C GLN A 224 -5.70 -18.49 4.00
N LEU A 225 -6.10 -17.41 4.66
CA LEU A 225 -5.43 -16.12 4.61
C LEU A 225 -4.55 -15.94 5.84
N PRO A 226 -3.37 -15.32 5.65
CA PRO A 226 -2.48 -14.99 6.75
C PRO A 226 -3.07 -13.84 7.57
N GLU A 227 -2.45 -13.52 8.71
CA GLU A 227 -2.81 -12.31 9.44
C GLU A 227 -2.40 -11.05 8.67
N ALA A 228 -3.25 -10.03 8.66
CA ALA A 228 -2.89 -8.79 8.00
C ALA A 228 -1.75 -8.11 8.77
N GLY A 229 -0.72 -7.66 8.07
CA GLY A 229 0.52 -7.19 8.70
C GLY A 229 1.50 -8.30 9.08
N ALA A 230 1.14 -9.58 8.93
CA ALA A 230 2.05 -10.70 9.10
C ALA A 230 2.93 -10.91 7.86
N PHE A 231 3.79 -11.90 7.98
CA PHE A 231 4.69 -12.36 6.95
C PHE A 231 3.97 -12.61 5.61
N GLY A 232 4.54 -12.15 4.49
CA GLY A 232 3.96 -12.36 3.15
C GLY A 232 2.71 -11.51 2.82
N ALA A 233 2.05 -10.90 3.81
CA ALA A 233 0.92 -9.98 3.63
C ALA A 233 1.33 -8.50 3.52
N SER A 234 2.61 -8.18 3.76
CA SER A 234 3.12 -6.82 3.92
C SER A 234 4.26 -6.52 2.95
N GLY A 235 4.24 -5.34 2.33
CA GLY A 235 5.44 -4.75 1.73
C GLY A 235 6.32 -4.10 2.80
N ALA A 236 7.55 -3.70 2.47
CA ALA A 236 8.43 -2.96 3.37
C ALA A 236 7.79 -1.63 3.84
N GLY A 237 7.59 -1.39 5.15
CA GLY A 237 7.19 -0.08 5.69
C GLY A 237 6.05 -0.05 6.73
N LEU A 238 5.76 1.15 7.25
CA LEU A 238 4.80 1.41 8.33
C LEU A 238 3.36 1.00 7.96
N TYR A 239 2.82 -0.01 8.66
CA TYR A 239 1.61 -0.77 8.30
C TYR A 239 0.33 0.03 7.98
N ALA A 240 0.04 1.12 8.69
CA ALA A 240 -1.22 1.86 8.50
C ALA A 240 -1.33 2.55 7.13
N ALA A 241 -0.18 2.84 6.52
CA ALA A 241 -0.08 3.54 5.25
C ALA A 241 -0.15 2.64 4.03
N GLN A 242 0.01 1.33 4.24
CA GLN A 242 0.23 0.37 3.17
C GLN A 242 -1.10 -0.10 2.60
N GLU A 243 -1.19 -0.04 1.28
CA GLU A 243 -2.27 -0.61 0.51
C GLU A 243 -2.16 -2.14 0.54
N SER A 244 -3.26 -2.80 0.87
CA SER A 244 -3.38 -4.24 0.81
C SER A 244 -4.64 -4.64 0.05
N TYR A 245 -4.46 -4.90 -1.24
CA TYR A 245 -5.50 -5.41 -2.12
C TYR A 245 -5.92 -6.86 -1.82
N LEU A 246 -5.21 -7.56 -0.93
CA LEU A 246 -5.62 -8.88 -0.46
C LEU A 246 -6.87 -8.82 0.42
N TYR A 247 -7.02 -7.77 1.25
CA TYR A 247 -8.09 -7.63 2.24
C TYR A 247 -9.11 -6.56 1.83
N THR A 248 -9.63 -6.67 0.60
CA THR A 248 -10.71 -5.83 0.07
C THR A 248 -11.97 -6.65 -0.23
N VAL A 249 -13.14 -6.00 -0.24
CA VAL A 249 -14.43 -6.63 -0.55
C VAL A 249 -14.35 -7.39 -1.87
N GLU A 250 -13.71 -6.79 -2.87
CA GLU A 250 -13.54 -7.37 -4.20
C GLU A 250 -12.59 -8.55 -4.21
N SER A 251 -11.54 -8.56 -3.38
CA SER A 251 -10.65 -9.70 -3.19
C SER A 251 -11.36 -10.87 -2.53
N VAL A 252 -12.02 -10.62 -1.41
CA VAL A 252 -12.80 -11.64 -0.68
C VAL A 252 -13.92 -12.19 -1.56
N SER A 253 -14.60 -11.34 -2.34
CA SER A 253 -15.62 -11.77 -3.29
C SER A 253 -15.07 -12.77 -4.33
N ARG A 254 -13.86 -12.56 -4.85
CA ARG A 254 -13.19 -13.51 -5.78
C ARG A 254 -12.74 -14.79 -5.09
N MET A 255 -12.23 -14.70 -3.87
CA MET A 255 -11.88 -15.88 -3.07
C MET A 255 -13.12 -16.72 -2.75
N LEU A 256 -14.24 -16.07 -2.40
CA LEU A 256 -15.52 -16.74 -2.26
C LEU A 256 -15.88 -17.45 -3.56
N ASP A 257 -15.78 -16.83 -4.74
CA ASP A 257 -16.06 -17.52 -6.02
C ASP A 257 -15.18 -18.76 -6.23
N ALA A 258 -13.92 -18.71 -5.81
CA ALA A 258 -12.96 -19.81 -5.84
C ALA A 258 -13.19 -20.90 -4.75
N LEU A 259 -14.20 -20.78 -3.89
CA LEU A 259 -14.58 -21.88 -2.99
C LEU A 259 -15.47 -22.91 -3.68
N THR A 260 -15.37 -24.16 -3.24
CA THR A 260 -16.43 -25.17 -3.46
C THR A 260 -17.73 -24.74 -2.77
N ASP A 261 -18.87 -25.37 -3.08
CA ASP A 261 -20.17 -24.96 -2.52
C ASP A 261 -20.25 -25.11 -0.98
N ASP A 262 -19.53 -26.11 -0.46
CA ASP A 262 -19.33 -26.34 0.98
C ASP A 262 -18.00 -25.73 1.49
N GLY A 263 -17.29 -24.97 0.67
CA GLY A 263 -15.96 -24.46 0.97
C GLY A 263 -15.96 -23.40 2.06
N VAL A 264 -14.83 -23.26 2.76
CA VAL A 264 -14.66 -22.30 3.86
C VAL A 264 -13.47 -21.38 3.59
N LEU A 265 -13.71 -20.08 3.60
CA LEU A 265 -12.68 -19.06 3.71
C LEU A 265 -12.30 -18.91 5.18
N CYS A 266 -11.01 -18.96 5.50
CA CYS A 266 -10.48 -18.78 6.84
C CYS A 266 -9.55 -17.55 6.85
N MET A 267 -9.89 -16.55 7.65
CA MET A 267 -9.08 -15.35 7.83
C MET A 267 -8.78 -15.15 9.31
N THR A 268 -7.51 -15.28 9.67
CA THR A 268 -7.02 -15.07 11.04
C THR A 268 -6.41 -13.67 11.16
N GLN A 269 -6.60 -13.01 12.30
CA GLN A 269 -6.07 -11.68 12.61
C GLN A 269 -5.60 -11.63 14.07
N TRP A 270 -4.77 -10.66 14.42
CA TRP A 270 -4.38 -10.43 15.82
C TRP A 270 -5.56 -9.97 16.67
N ALA A 271 -5.77 -10.65 17.80
CA ALA A 271 -6.73 -10.23 18.80
C ALA A 271 -6.22 -8.98 19.55
N ARG A 272 -7.07 -7.97 19.68
CA ARG A 272 -6.81 -6.77 20.48
C ARG A 272 -8.04 -6.38 21.29
N THR A 273 -7.83 -5.69 22.39
CA THR A 273 -8.91 -5.17 23.23
C THR A 273 -8.71 -3.66 23.42
N PRO A 274 -9.64 -2.80 22.95
CA PRO A 274 -10.85 -3.15 22.19
C PRO A 274 -10.55 -3.73 20.78
N PRO A 275 -11.47 -4.53 20.21
CA PRO A 275 -11.28 -5.16 18.89
C PRO A 275 -11.04 -4.18 17.74
N ARG A 276 -10.23 -4.60 16.76
CA ARG A 276 -9.91 -3.83 15.54
C ARG A 276 -9.97 -4.73 14.31
N ALA A 277 -8.84 -5.32 13.93
CA ALA A 277 -8.67 -6.16 12.75
C ALA A 277 -9.68 -7.32 12.67
N GLY A 278 -10.01 -7.97 13.79
CA GLY A 278 -11.02 -9.05 13.82
C GLY A 278 -12.43 -8.59 13.43
N LEU A 279 -12.87 -7.42 13.91
CA LEU A 279 -14.20 -6.89 13.54
C LEU A 279 -14.20 -6.37 12.10
N ARG A 280 -13.10 -5.74 11.65
CA ARG A 280 -12.94 -5.34 10.25
C ARG A 280 -12.95 -6.55 9.32
N ALA A 281 -12.26 -7.63 9.68
CA ALA A 281 -12.28 -8.90 8.96
C ALA A 281 -13.70 -9.47 8.85
N LEU A 282 -14.48 -9.41 9.92
CA LEU A 282 -15.87 -9.85 9.90
C LEU A 282 -16.74 -8.97 8.97
N ASP A 283 -16.67 -7.64 9.10
CA ASP A 283 -17.44 -6.72 8.25
C ASP A 283 -17.03 -6.85 6.78
N LEU A 284 -15.74 -7.03 6.50
CA LEU A 284 -15.19 -7.27 5.17
C LEU A 284 -15.83 -8.49 4.50
N VAL A 285 -15.85 -9.64 5.18
CA VAL A 285 -16.43 -10.85 4.58
C VAL A 285 -17.95 -10.76 4.53
N ALA A 286 -18.58 -10.13 5.52
CA ALA A 286 -20.01 -9.87 5.50
C ALA A 286 -20.40 -9.01 4.28
N GLU A 287 -19.64 -7.95 3.99
CA GLU A 287 -19.91 -7.08 2.86
C GLU A 287 -19.67 -7.77 1.52
N ALA A 288 -18.63 -8.62 1.41
CA ALA A 288 -18.42 -9.46 0.22
C ALA A 288 -19.58 -10.45 -0.03
N LEU A 289 -20.18 -10.99 1.03
CA LEU A 289 -21.39 -11.81 0.91
C LEU A 289 -22.61 -10.96 0.48
N ARG A 290 -22.79 -9.76 1.08
CA ARG A 290 -23.87 -8.83 0.70
C ARG A 290 -23.77 -8.38 -0.75
N SER A 291 -22.56 -8.08 -1.25
CA SER A 291 -22.34 -7.68 -2.65
C SER A 291 -22.73 -8.78 -3.65
N LYS A 292 -22.80 -10.04 -3.19
CA LYS A 292 -23.28 -11.19 -3.96
C LYS A 292 -24.77 -11.50 -3.74
N GLY A 293 -25.50 -10.66 -2.99
CA GLY A 293 -26.91 -10.89 -2.65
C GLY A 293 -27.14 -12.00 -1.61
N LEU A 294 -26.10 -12.41 -0.87
CA LEU A 294 -26.19 -13.46 0.16
C LEU A 294 -26.37 -12.85 1.56
N SER A 295 -27.15 -13.50 2.42
CA SER A 295 -27.28 -13.10 3.83
C SER A 295 -26.02 -13.53 4.63
N PRO A 296 -25.30 -12.60 5.28
CA PRO A 296 -24.04 -12.94 5.95
C PRO A 296 -24.19 -13.79 7.22
N ALA A 297 -25.14 -13.42 8.09
CA ALA A 297 -25.31 -14.02 9.42
C ALA A 297 -25.27 -15.56 9.46
N PRO A 298 -26.04 -16.31 8.64
CA PRO A 298 -26.02 -17.77 8.69
C PRO A 298 -24.76 -18.42 8.07
N ARG A 299 -23.88 -17.63 7.44
CA ARG A 299 -22.71 -18.08 6.66
C ARG A 299 -21.38 -17.78 7.32
N LEU A 300 -21.40 -17.17 8.50
CA LEU A 300 -20.21 -16.70 9.19
C LEU A 300 -20.07 -17.37 10.56
N ALA A 301 -18.83 -17.60 10.96
CA ALA A 301 -18.47 -17.91 12.33
C ALA A 301 -17.22 -17.12 12.70
N MET A 302 -17.07 -16.83 14.00
CA MET A 302 -15.92 -16.09 14.52
C MET A 302 -15.50 -16.68 15.86
N ILE A 303 -14.22 -16.99 16.00
CA ILE A 303 -13.64 -17.54 17.23
C ILE A 303 -12.36 -16.79 17.59
N ARG A 304 -11.95 -16.81 18.86
CA ARG A 304 -10.68 -16.23 19.29
C ARG A 304 -9.94 -17.07 20.32
N SER A 305 -8.61 -16.95 20.28
CA SER A 305 -7.72 -17.29 21.38
C SER A 305 -7.37 -16.03 22.18
N TRP A 306 -6.37 -16.13 23.05
CA TRP A 306 -5.78 -14.98 23.73
C TRP A 306 -5.01 -14.03 22.78
N ALA A 307 -4.51 -14.54 21.64
CA ALA A 307 -3.64 -13.79 20.73
C ALA A 307 -4.24 -13.56 19.33
N THR A 308 -5.13 -14.44 18.87
CA THR A 308 -5.66 -14.43 17.50
C THR A 308 -7.18 -14.50 17.49
N VAL A 309 -7.77 -14.01 16.41
CA VAL A 309 -9.20 -14.07 16.11
C VAL A 309 -9.37 -14.53 14.68
N THR A 310 -10.22 -15.53 14.46
CA THR A 310 -10.44 -16.14 13.15
C THR A 310 -11.88 -15.99 12.72
N VAL A 311 -12.08 -15.46 11.52
CA VAL A 311 -13.36 -15.35 10.83
C VAL A 311 -13.43 -16.45 9.78
N LEU A 312 -14.50 -17.24 9.83
CA LEU A 312 -14.82 -18.29 8.87
C LEU A 312 -16.02 -17.87 8.04
N ALA A 313 -15.97 -18.13 6.74
CA ALA A 313 -17.09 -17.83 5.85
C ALA A 313 -17.31 -18.90 4.79
N SER A 314 -18.57 -19.19 4.50
CA SER A 314 -18.98 -20.16 3.49
C SER A 314 -20.00 -19.56 2.51
N LYS A 315 -20.14 -20.16 1.32
CA LYS A 315 -21.21 -19.80 0.36
C LYS A 315 -22.58 -20.23 0.86
N SER A 316 -22.63 -21.41 1.46
CA SER A 316 -23.84 -22.04 2.00
C SER A 316 -23.97 -21.74 3.50
N PRO A 317 -25.20 -21.59 4.03
CA PRO A 317 -25.41 -21.52 5.47
C PRO A 317 -24.72 -22.64 6.24
N LEU A 318 -24.11 -22.31 7.37
CA LEU A 318 -23.51 -23.30 8.27
C LEU A 318 -24.60 -24.21 8.83
N ARG A 319 -24.39 -25.52 8.72
CA ARG A 319 -25.33 -26.54 9.23
C ARG A 319 -25.18 -26.71 10.73
N ASP A 320 -26.22 -27.18 11.41
CA ASP A 320 -26.21 -27.44 12.86
C ASP A 320 -25.10 -28.41 13.30
N ALA A 321 -24.78 -29.39 12.46
CA ALA A 321 -23.66 -30.30 12.71
C ALA A 321 -22.30 -29.57 12.72
N GLN A 322 -22.14 -28.57 11.84
CA GLN A 322 -20.92 -27.77 11.71
C GLN A 322 -20.80 -26.76 12.85
N THR A 323 -21.89 -26.08 13.21
CA THR A 323 -21.92 -25.18 14.37
C THR A 323 -21.63 -25.94 15.67
N SER A 324 -22.25 -27.11 15.85
CA SER A 324 -21.97 -28.00 17.00
C SER A 324 -20.53 -28.52 17.02
N ALA A 325 -19.95 -28.85 15.87
CA ALA A 325 -18.55 -29.24 15.78
C ALA A 325 -17.61 -28.10 16.18
N LEU A 326 -17.91 -26.87 15.76
CA LEU A 326 -17.12 -25.70 16.13
C LEU A 326 -17.22 -25.38 17.63
N ARG A 327 -18.40 -25.54 18.24
CA ARG A 327 -18.55 -25.42 19.71
C ARG A 327 -17.64 -26.40 20.44
N ARG A 328 -17.68 -27.68 20.08
CA ARG A 328 -16.80 -28.71 20.67
C ARG A 328 -15.32 -28.43 20.43
N PHE A 329 -14.97 -27.97 19.23
CA PHE A 329 -13.60 -27.58 18.90
C PHE A 329 -13.09 -26.47 19.83
N CYS A 330 -13.93 -25.44 20.05
CA CYS A 330 -13.61 -24.32 20.93
C CYS A 330 -13.53 -24.76 22.40
N GLU A 331 -14.47 -25.56 22.88
CA GLU A 331 -14.45 -26.08 24.25
C GLU A 331 -13.20 -26.91 24.55
N ALA A 332 -12.84 -27.82 23.64
CA ALA A 332 -11.67 -28.69 23.81
C ALA A 332 -10.33 -27.94 23.79
N ARG A 333 -10.28 -26.76 23.15
CA ARG A 333 -9.07 -25.92 23.00
C ARG A 333 -9.17 -24.62 23.79
N SER A 334 -10.15 -24.48 24.68
CA SER A 334 -10.39 -23.26 25.46
C SER A 334 -10.43 -21.99 24.62
N PHE A 335 -10.98 -22.04 23.41
CA PHE A 335 -11.20 -20.86 22.56
C PHE A 335 -12.56 -20.24 22.83
N ASP A 336 -12.65 -18.92 22.72
CA ASP A 336 -13.91 -18.21 22.87
C ASP A 336 -14.65 -18.14 21.54
N LEU A 337 -15.94 -18.51 21.58
CA LEU A 337 -16.87 -18.19 20.51
C LEU A 337 -17.13 -16.68 20.53
N CYS A 338 -16.95 -16.05 19.38
CA CYS A 338 -17.25 -14.63 19.17
C CYS A 338 -18.54 -14.45 18.37
N TYR A 339 -18.79 -15.33 17.40
CA TYR A 339 -20.03 -15.35 16.64
C TYR A 339 -20.28 -16.75 16.07
N LEU A 340 -21.53 -17.19 16.17
CA LEU A 340 -22.03 -18.40 15.51
C LEU A 340 -23.53 -18.20 15.26
N PRO A 341 -24.11 -18.76 14.17
CA PRO A 341 -25.55 -18.69 13.97
C PRO A 341 -26.30 -19.22 15.20
N SER A 342 -27.29 -18.45 15.66
CA SER A 342 -28.11 -18.78 16.84
C SER A 342 -27.37 -18.85 18.19
N MET A 343 -26.17 -18.27 18.29
CA MET A 343 -25.44 -18.14 19.55
C MET A 343 -26.09 -17.11 20.49
N THR A 344 -26.06 -17.37 21.79
CA THR A 344 -26.46 -16.39 22.81
C THR A 344 -25.25 -15.73 23.46
N GLY A 345 -25.45 -14.55 24.08
CA GLY A 345 -24.37 -13.83 24.76
C GLY A 345 -23.73 -14.60 25.93
N GLU A 346 -24.44 -15.55 26.53
CA GLU A 346 -23.92 -16.41 27.62
C GLU A 346 -22.82 -17.37 27.14
N GLU A 347 -22.79 -17.68 25.84
CA GLU A 347 -21.79 -18.57 25.26
C GLU A 347 -20.49 -17.82 24.92
N ALA A 348 -20.52 -16.49 24.92
CA ALA A 348 -19.37 -15.65 24.61
C ALA A 348 -18.50 -15.43 25.85
N ASN A 349 -17.21 -15.11 25.64
CA ASN A 349 -16.33 -14.59 26.68
C ASN A 349 -16.16 -15.52 27.90
N ARG A 350 -15.98 -16.83 27.68
CA ARG A 350 -15.95 -17.87 28.72
C ARG A 350 -14.53 -18.26 29.16
N PHE A 351 -13.57 -18.31 28.24
CA PHE A 351 -12.23 -18.83 28.50
C PHE A 351 -11.21 -17.70 28.70
N HIS A 352 -11.09 -16.77 27.74
CA HIS A 352 -10.20 -15.61 27.84
C HIS A 352 -11.01 -14.37 28.23
N VAL A 353 -11.49 -14.37 29.48
CA VAL A 353 -12.49 -13.42 30.00
C VAL A 353 -12.01 -11.97 29.89
N LEU A 354 -12.78 -11.15 29.19
CA LEU A 354 -12.70 -9.70 29.13
C LEU A 354 -13.80 -9.06 30.01
N ASP A 355 -13.70 -7.77 30.29
CA ASP A 355 -14.69 -6.99 31.04
C ASP A 355 -16.08 -6.92 30.36
N ARG A 356 -16.14 -7.09 29.04
CA ARG A 356 -17.37 -7.28 28.27
C ARG A 356 -17.14 -8.17 27.06
N ALA A 357 -18.21 -8.66 26.44
CA ALA A 357 -18.14 -9.53 25.27
C ALA A 357 -17.92 -8.73 23.97
N TYR A 358 -16.87 -7.88 23.93
CA TYR A 358 -16.60 -6.92 22.84
C TYR A 358 -16.76 -7.50 21.43
N TYR A 359 -16.25 -8.71 21.22
CA TYR A 359 -16.26 -9.37 19.91
C TYR A 359 -17.66 -9.85 19.51
N PHE A 360 -18.43 -10.37 20.47
CA PHE A 360 -19.82 -10.81 20.24
C PHE A 360 -20.73 -9.62 19.97
N GLU A 361 -20.67 -8.59 20.82
CA GLU A 361 -21.43 -7.35 20.66
C GLU A 361 -21.13 -6.69 19.31
N GLY A 362 -19.86 -6.63 18.93
CA GLY A 362 -19.45 -6.09 17.63
C GLY A 362 -19.92 -6.94 16.46
N ALA A 363 -19.85 -8.27 16.56
CA ALA A 363 -20.32 -9.16 15.52
C ALA A 363 -21.84 -9.08 15.31
N GLU A 364 -22.64 -9.10 16.38
CA GLU A 364 -24.09 -8.92 16.28
C GLU A 364 -24.45 -7.57 15.64
N ALA A 365 -23.78 -6.49 16.06
CA ALA A 365 -24.05 -5.17 15.52
C ALA A 365 -23.73 -5.07 14.02
N LEU A 366 -22.57 -5.59 13.59
CA LEU A 366 -22.13 -5.56 12.18
C LEU A 366 -22.96 -6.45 11.26
N LEU A 367 -23.55 -7.53 11.79
CA LEU A 367 -24.36 -8.48 11.02
C LEU A 367 -25.86 -8.16 11.03
N SER A 368 -26.30 -7.23 11.88
CA SER A 368 -27.69 -6.79 11.98
C SER A 368 -27.96 -5.51 11.16
N LYS A 369 -29.20 -5.00 11.26
CA LYS A 369 -29.58 -3.68 10.72
C LYS A 369 -28.87 -2.52 11.43
N GLY A 370 -28.23 -2.77 12.58
CA GLY A 370 -27.51 -1.77 13.37
C GLY A 370 -26.11 -1.43 12.84
N ARG A 371 -25.64 -2.10 11.77
CA ARG A 371 -24.29 -1.95 11.21
C ARG A 371 -23.86 -0.49 11.06
N GLU A 372 -24.64 0.33 10.36
CA GLU A 372 -24.27 1.73 10.08
C GLU A 372 -24.10 2.57 11.35
N ALA A 373 -24.97 2.35 12.35
CA ALA A 373 -24.86 3.03 13.63
C ALA A 373 -23.60 2.58 14.37
N TYR A 374 -23.33 1.28 14.40
CA TYR A 374 -22.11 0.73 15.01
C TYR A 374 -20.85 1.27 14.34
N LEU A 375 -20.78 1.20 13.00
CA LEU A 375 -19.65 1.72 12.24
C LEU A 375 -19.42 3.20 12.50
N ARG A 376 -20.46 4.03 12.60
CA ARG A 376 -20.30 5.46 12.88
C ARG A 376 -19.81 5.75 14.30
N ASP A 377 -20.32 5.02 15.28
CA ASP A 377 -20.18 5.35 16.71
C ASP A 377 -19.02 4.58 17.39
N TYR A 378 -18.48 3.54 16.75
CA TYR A 378 -17.36 2.74 17.29
C TYR A 378 -16.04 3.51 17.37
N LEU A 379 -15.18 3.10 18.32
CA LEU A 379 -13.91 3.76 18.63
C LEU A 379 -12.90 3.74 17.47
N PHE A 380 -12.92 2.68 16.66
CA PHE A 380 -11.95 2.42 15.59
C PHE A 380 -12.62 2.34 14.23
N GLU A 381 -11.86 2.64 13.16
CA GLU A 381 -12.32 2.40 11.79
C GLU A 381 -12.32 0.90 11.54
N VAL A 382 -13.51 0.27 11.50
CA VAL A 382 -13.66 -1.18 11.26
C VAL A 382 -14.51 -1.48 10.03
N GLU A 383 -14.85 -0.46 9.26
CA GLU A 383 -15.53 -0.63 7.96
C GLU A 383 -14.69 -1.47 7.00
N ALA A 384 -15.37 -2.32 6.23
CA ALA A 384 -14.83 -3.15 5.16
C ALA A 384 -14.04 -2.32 4.13
N PRO A 385 -12.73 -2.58 3.92
CA PRO A 385 -11.96 -1.93 2.87
C PRO A 385 -12.40 -2.39 1.46
N THR A 386 -12.27 -1.49 0.48
CA THR A 386 -12.54 -1.77 -0.94
C THR A 386 -11.27 -1.54 -1.77
N ASP A 387 -11.26 -1.94 -3.03
CA ASP A 387 -10.16 -1.62 -3.95
C ASP A 387 -9.96 -0.10 -4.15
N ASP A 388 -10.98 0.72 -3.86
CA ASP A 388 -10.89 2.18 -3.84
C ASP A 388 -10.21 2.74 -2.57
N LYS A 389 -10.29 2.01 -1.46
CA LYS A 389 -9.71 2.37 -0.16
C LYS A 389 -9.08 1.13 0.51
N PRO A 390 -7.97 0.59 -0.02
CA PRO A 390 -7.41 -0.72 0.36
C PRO A 390 -6.55 -0.66 1.64
N TYR A 391 -6.96 0.06 2.68
CA TYR A 391 -6.14 0.30 3.88
C TYR A 391 -6.64 -0.52 5.08
N PHE A 392 -6.41 -1.84 5.05
CA PHE A 392 -6.90 -2.75 6.08
C PHE A 392 -6.30 -2.50 7.48
N GLN A 393 -5.10 -1.94 7.57
CA GLN A 393 -4.43 -1.66 8.86
C GLN A 393 -4.65 -0.23 9.39
N HIS A 394 -5.48 0.57 8.72
CA HIS A 394 -5.81 1.93 9.16
C HIS A 394 -7.07 1.92 10.04
N PHE A 395 -6.93 1.91 11.37
CA PHE A 395 -8.04 1.92 12.32
C PHE A 395 -8.22 3.29 13.01
N PHE A 396 -7.33 4.25 12.76
CA PHE A 396 -7.36 5.55 13.42
C PHE A 396 -8.57 6.41 13.03
N ARG A 397 -9.20 7.04 14.04
CA ARG A 397 -10.29 8.01 13.88
C ARG A 397 -10.02 9.26 14.69
N PHE A 398 -10.08 10.42 14.02
CA PHE A 398 -9.89 11.72 14.68
C PHE A 398 -10.93 12.01 15.77
N LYS A 399 -12.20 11.61 15.56
CA LYS A 399 -13.30 11.80 16.52
C LYS A 399 -13.07 11.05 17.84
N SER A 400 -12.34 9.94 17.78
CA SER A 400 -12.03 9.09 18.93
C SER A 400 -10.88 9.60 19.79
N LEU A 401 -10.13 10.61 19.32
CA LEU A 401 -8.92 11.09 19.99
C LEU A 401 -9.13 11.55 21.45
N PRO A 402 -10.22 12.29 21.79
CA PRO A 402 -10.48 12.67 23.18
C PRO A 402 -10.74 11.45 24.08
N VAL A 403 -11.56 10.50 23.59
CA VAL A 403 -11.90 9.26 24.31
C VAL A 403 -10.67 8.37 24.50
N ILE A 404 -9.84 8.20 23.47
CA ILE A 404 -8.59 7.44 23.54
C ILE A 404 -7.63 8.11 24.55
N ARG A 405 -7.55 9.45 24.58
CA ARG A 405 -6.69 10.19 25.51
C ARG A 405 -7.15 10.04 26.97
N GLU A 406 -8.46 10.09 27.23
CA GLU A 406 -9.03 9.96 28.57
C GLU A 406 -9.02 8.52 29.08
N GLN A 407 -9.40 7.54 28.24
CA GLN A 407 -9.56 6.14 28.66
C GLN A 407 -8.25 5.34 28.67
N LEU A 408 -7.27 5.65 27.81
CA LEU A 408 -6.05 4.85 27.70
C LEU A 408 -4.85 5.41 28.50
N GLY A 409 -4.96 6.61 29.10
CA GLY A 409 -3.95 7.18 29.98
C GLY A 409 -2.51 7.02 29.47
N GLY A 410 -1.64 6.37 30.25
CA GLY A 410 -0.24 6.08 29.88
C GLY A 410 -0.03 5.12 28.70
N ARG A 411 -1.05 4.31 28.34
CA ARG A 411 -1.05 3.39 27.17
C ARG A 411 -1.51 4.06 25.87
N PHE A 412 -1.76 5.37 25.89
CA PHE A 412 -2.09 6.18 24.72
C PHE A 412 -1.01 6.09 23.63
N ARG A 413 0.28 6.12 24.03
CA ARG A 413 1.44 6.09 23.10
C ARG A 413 1.57 4.76 22.36
N THR A 414 1.25 3.64 23.01
CA THR A 414 1.29 2.29 22.42
C THR A 414 0.05 1.95 21.60
N SER A 415 -1.06 2.67 21.80
CA SER A 415 -2.33 2.43 21.13
C SER A 415 -2.51 3.25 19.85
N LEU A 416 -1.78 4.36 19.72
CA LEU A 416 -1.74 5.21 18.54
C LEU A 416 -1.05 4.48 17.37
N GLU A 417 -1.67 4.56 16.20
CA GLU A 417 -1.06 4.10 14.95
C GLU A 417 0.11 5.02 14.59
N LEU A 418 1.30 4.70 15.13
CA LEU A 418 2.53 5.44 14.86
C LEU A 418 2.76 5.65 13.36
N GLY A 419 2.38 4.68 12.52
CA GLY A 419 2.48 4.81 11.07
C GLY A 419 1.72 6.01 10.50
N TYR A 420 0.48 6.24 10.94
CA TYR A 420 -0.31 7.38 10.48
C TYR A 420 0.25 8.72 10.99
N LEU A 421 0.68 8.78 12.25
CA LEU A 421 1.33 9.98 12.80
C LEU A 421 2.67 10.28 12.10
N MET A 422 3.44 9.25 11.76
CA MET A 422 4.68 9.39 11.01
C MET A 422 4.43 9.89 9.58
N LEU A 423 3.34 9.49 8.92
CA LEU A 423 2.95 10.07 7.63
C LEU A 423 2.59 11.56 7.76
N LEU A 424 1.80 11.93 8.77
CA LEU A 424 1.47 13.35 9.03
C LEU A 424 2.73 14.16 9.37
N ALA A 425 3.64 13.62 10.17
CA ALA A 425 4.92 14.23 10.47
C ALA A 425 5.80 14.34 9.21
N SER A 426 5.81 13.32 8.35
CA SER A 426 6.53 13.34 7.07
C SER A 426 5.94 14.37 6.12
N LEU A 427 4.62 14.57 6.10
CA LEU A 427 3.97 15.65 5.36
C LEU A 427 4.39 17.02 5.91
N ALA A 428 4.34 17.21 7.23
CA ALA A 428 4.75 18.47 7.86
C ALA A 428 6.24 18.78 7.60
N GLN A 429 7.10 17.77 7.72
CA GLN A 429 8.52 17.87 7.40
C GLN A 429 8.73 18.15 5.91
N GLY A 430 8.05 17.44 5.01
CA GLY A 430 8.12 17.63 3.57
C GLY A 430 7.70 19.05 3.16
N VAL A 431 6.61 19.56 3.75
CA VAL A 431 6.16 20.95 3.56
C VAL A 431 7.20 21.94 4.06
N ALA A 432 7.74 21.75 5.27
CA ALA A 432 8.75 22.64 5.84
C ALA A 432 10.04 22.66 5.00
N VAL A 433 10.55 21.48 4.65
CA VAL A 433 11.76 21.32 3.84
C VAL A 433 11.54 21.88 2.43
N ALA A 434 10.42 21.61 1.77
CA ALA A 434 10.11 22.16 0.47
C ALA A 434 9.96 23.69 0.52
N ALA A 435 9.35 24.26 1.57
CA ALA A 435 9.28 25.70 1.75
C ALA A 435 10.67 26.33 1.91
N VAL A 436 11.55 25.71 2.71
CA VAL A 436 12.92 26.20 2.95
C VAL A 436 13.81 26.04 1.72
N LEU A 437 13.73 24.92 1.00
CA LEU A 437 14.64 24.65 -0.12
C LEU A 437 14.16 25.23 -1.46
N ILE A 438 12.84 25.39 -1.65
CA ILE A 438 12.27 25.84 -2.93
C ILE A 438 11.78 27.29 -2.86
N LEU A 439 11.06 27.67 -1.79
CA LEU A 439 10.43 28.99 -1.71
C LEU A 439 11.33 30.04 -1.05
N LEU A 440 12.12 29.69 -0.03
CA LEU A 440 13.00 30.63 0.66
C LEU A 440 14.07 31.26 -0.26
N PRO A 441 14.72 30.54 -1.20
CA PRO A 441 15.67 31.15 -2.13
C PRO A 441 15.01 32.19 -3.06
N LEU A 442 13.69 32.15 -3.20
CA LEU A 442 12.92 33.12 -3.99
C LEU A 442 12.58 34.39 -3.20
N ALA A 443 12.73 34.40 -1.87
CA ALA A 443 12.41 35.53 -1.01
C ALA A 443 13.05 36.87 -1.45
N PRO A 444 14.32 36.94 -1.90
CA PRO A 444 14.93 38.18 -2.38
C PRO A 444 14.22 38.77 -3.61
N PHE A 445 13.63 37.91 -4.47
CA PHE A 445 12.92 38.30 -5.69
C PHE A 445 11.43 38.65 -5.44
N MET A 446 10.98 38.67 -4.18
CA MET A 446 9.60 39.08 -3.83
C MET A 446 9.28 40.53 -4.17
N LYS A 447 10.28 41.40 -4.23
CA LYS A 447 10.08 42.83 -4.56
C LYS A 447 9.63 43.00 -6.01
N ASP A 448 10.14 42.15 -6.92
CA ASP A 448 9.87 42.21 -8.35
C ASP A 448 8.44 41.75 -8.70
N LEU A 449 7.81 40.97 -7.81
CA LEU A 449 6.42 40.52 -7.92
C LEU A 449 5.37 41.60 -7.70
N ARG A 450 5.71 42.72 -7.02
CA ARG A 450 4.72 43.74 -6.66
C ARG A 450 4.04 44.35 -7.88
N ARG A 451 4.75 44.43 -9.00
CA ARG A 451 4.28 45.01 -10.27
C ARG A 451 3.83 43.97 -11.30
N ALA A 452 3.87 42.68 -10.96
CA ALA A 452 3.55 41.61 -11.90
C ALA A 452 2.02 41.47 -12.11
N PRO A 453 1.53 41.55 -13.37
CA PRO A 453 0.11 41.36 -13.66
C PRO A 453 -0.32 39.91 -13.44
N SER A 454 -1.57 39.70 -13.01
CA SER A 454 -2.19 38.36 -12.86
C SER A 454 -1.36 37.36 -12.03
N LYS A 455 -0.58 37.83 -11.04
CA LYS A 455 0.27 36.98 -10.19
C LYS A 455 -0.49 35.88 -9.46
N ALA A 456 -1.68 36.20 -8.92
CA ALA A 456 -2.52 35.23 -8.21
C ALA A 456 -3.02 34.12 -9.14
N ALA A 457 -3.47 34.49 -10.35
CA ALA A 457 -3.88 33.51 -11.37
C ALA A 457 -2.71 32.64 -11.83
N THR A 458 -1.51 33.22 -11.97
CA THR A 458 -0.30 32.47 -12.31
C THR A 458 0.06 31.47 -11.22
N PHE A 459 0.07 31.90 -9.95
CA PHE A 459 0.37 31.05 -8.80
C PHE A 459 -0.66 29.92 -8.63
N ALA A 460 -1.95 30.25 -8.70
CA ALA A 460 -3.01 29.26 -8.62
C ALA A 460 -2.91 28.25 -9.78
N TYR A 461 -2.66 28.72 -11.00
CA TYR A 461 -2.51 27.85 -12.17
C TYR A 461 -1.37 26.83 -11.99
N VAL A 462 -0.16 27.27 -11.64
CA VAL A 462 0.99 26.37 -11.49
C VAL A 462 0.88 25.48 -10.26
N LEU A 463 0.25 25.95 -9.18
CA LEU A 463 -0.06 25.14 -8.00
C LEU A 463 -1.01 24.00 -8.39
N LEU A 464 -2.09 24.29 -9.11
CA LEU A 464 -3.06 23.29 -9.57
C LEU A 464 -2.44 22.29 -10.55
N LEU A 465 -1.51 22.71 -11.41
CA LEU A 465 -0.77 21.79 -12.27
C LEU A 465 0.09 20.83 -11.46
N GLY A 466 0.88 21.33 -10.50
CA GLY A 466 1.75 20.48 -9.67
C GLY A 466 0.95 19.51 -8.79
N VAL A 467 -0.12 20.00 -8.13
CA VAL A 467 -1.02 19.14 -7.35
C VAL A 467 -1.73 18.13 -8.25
N GLY A 468 -2.35 18.59 -9.33
CA GLY A 468 -3.12 17.74 -10.23
C GLY A 468 -2.27 16.64 -10.88
N PHE A 469 -1.03 16.95 -11.26
CA PHE A 469 -0.11 15.97 -11.84
C PHE A 469 0.16 14.82 -10.87
N MET A 470 0.61 15.14 -9.65
CA MET A 470 0.98 14.13 -8.66
C MET A 470 -0.22 13.33 -8.15
N LEU A 471 -1.38 13.99 -7.95
CA LEU A 471 -2.60 13.28 -7.55
C LEU A 471 -3.07 12.30 -8.64
N LEU A 472 -2.98 12.70 -9.92
CA LEU A 472 -3.38 11.82 -11.02
C LEU A 472 -2.39 10.65 -11.17
N GLU A 473 -1.09 10.93 -11.14
CA GLU A 473 -0.04 9.90 -11.19
C GLU A 473 -0.21 8.86 -10.10
N MET A 474 -0.42 9.30 -8.85
CA MET A 474 -0.67 8.40 -7.72
C MET A 474 -1.96 7.60 -7.89
N GLY A 475 -3.04 8.20 -8.40
CA GLY A 475 -4.28 7.47 -8.68
C GLY A 475 -4.09 6.34 -9.72
N PHE A 476 -3.32 6.60 -10.79
CA PHE A 476 -3.00 5.58 -11.80
C PHE A 476 -2.06 4.49 -11.27
N LEU A 477 -1.06 4.87 -10.47
CA LEU A 477 -0.12 3.92 -9.87
C LEU A 477 -0.88 2.80 -9.14
N GLN A 478 -1.89 3.17 -8.36
CA GLN A 478 -2.65 2.27 -7.50
C GLN A 478 -3.52 1.30 -8.31
N LYS A 479 -4.24 1.80 -9.31
CA LYS A 479 -4.99 0.96 -10.24
C LYS A 479 -4.09 0.01 -11.03
N LEU A 480 -2.89 0.46 -11.41
CA LEU A 480 -1.95 -0.36 -12.17
C LEU A 480 -1.15 -1.34 -11.30
N ILE A 481 -1.12 -1.18 -9.97
CA ILE A 481 -0.65 -2.23 -9.05
C ILE A 481 -1.52 -3.47 -9.19
N LEU A 482 -2.86 -3.31 -9.13
CA LEU A 482 -3.81 -4.40 -9.34
C LEU A 482 -3.63 -5.08 -10.71
N TYR A 483 -3.46 -4.27 -11.76
CA TYR A 483 -3.35 -4.80 -13.12
C TYR A 483 -2.01 -5.43 -13.45
N LEU A 484 -0.91 -5.15 -12.78
CA LEU A 484 0.37 -5.84 -13.01
C LEU A 484 0.67 -6.92 -11.96
N ALA A 485 -0.06 -6.93 -10.83
CA ALA A 485 0.14 -7.84 -9.71
C ALA A 485 1.59 -7.86 -9.16
N ARG A 486 2.33 -6.75 -9.38
CA ARG A 486 3.75 -6.60 -9.05
C ARG A 486 4.02 -5.12 -8.74
N PRO A 487 3.96 -4.68 -7.46
CA PRO A 487 4.00 -3.26 -7.09
C PRO A 487 5.21 -2.49 -7.63
N ILE A 488 6.38 -3.13 -7.63
CA ILE A 488 7.65 -2.53 -8.09
C ILE A 488 7.61 -2.23 -9.59
N TYR A 489 7.12 -3.18 -10.40
CA TYR A 489 6.99 -2.97 -11.84
C TYR A 489 5.92 -1.92 -12.15
N SER A 490 4.83 -1.88 -11.37
CA SER A 490 3.80 -0.83 -11.50
C SER A 490 4.38 0.56 -11.25
N ALA A 491 5.07 0.76 -10.13
CA ALA A 491 5.70 2.04 -9.83
C ALA A 491 6.67 2.47 -10.95
N ALA A 492 7.54 1.55 -11.40
CA ALA A 492 8.51 1.83 -12.46
C ALA A 492 7.83 2.23 -13.78
N VAL A 493 6.81 1.47 -14.21
CA VAL A 493 6.09 1.74 -15.47
C VAL A 493 5.30 3.04 -15.40
N VAL A 494 4.58 3.29 -14.30
CA VAL A 494 3.76 4.51 -14.16
C VAL A 494 4.65 5.75 -14.18
N ILE A 495 5.69 5.80 -13.35
CA ILE A 495 6.60 6.94 -13.28
C ILE A 495 7.28 7.16 -14.63
N ALA A 496 7.81 6.09 -15.24
CA ALA A 496 8.47 6.19 -16.54
C ALA A 496 7.50 6.69 -17.63
N ALA A 497 6.27 6.16 -17.68
CA ALA A 497 5.26 6.57 -18.66
C ALA A 497 4.87 8.03 -18.48
N PHE A 498 4.54 8.47 -17.27
CA PHE A 498 4.19 9.87 -17.00
C PHE A 498 5.32 10.81 -17.41
N LEU A 499 6.57 10.50 -17.05
CA LEU A 499 7.74 11.32 -17.42
C LEU A 499 8.00 11.36 -18.93
N VAL A 500 8.00 10.20 -19.60
CA VAL A 500 8.25 10.11 -21.06
C VAL A 500 7.15 10.84 -21.82
N PHE A 501 5.88 10.56 -21.54
CA PHE A 501 4.76 11.16 -22.25
C PHE A 501 4.57 12.63 -21.92
N ALA A 502 4.82 13.06 -20.67
CA ALA A 502 4.87 14.49 -20.35
C ALA A 502 6.03 15.20 -21.08
N GLY A 503 7.19 14.56 -21.21
CA GLY A 503 8.31 15.05 -22.02
C GLY A 503 7.93 15.21 -23.50
N VAL A 504 7.25 14.23 -24.08
CA VAL A 504 6.69 14.30 -25.44
C VAL A 504 5.72 15.48 -25.56
N GLY A 505 4.79 15.65 -24.60
CA GLY A 505 3.87 16.79 -24.55
C GLY A 505 4.58 18.14 -24.51
N SER A 506 5.68 18.23 -23.76
CA SER A 506 6.51 19.43 -23.67
C SER A 506 7.19 19.77 -25.00
N GLU A 507 7.74 18.79 -25.71
CA GLU A 507 8.34 18.98 -27.04
C GLU A 507 7.28 19.35 -28.09
N LEU A 508 6.10 18.69 -28.09
CA LEU A 508 4.98 19.04 -28.95
C LEU A 508 4.54 20.50 -28.76
N SER A 509 4.64 20.99 -27.52
CA SER A 509 4.31 22.38 -27.21
C SER A 509 5.14 23.38 -28.00
N ARG A 510 6.37 23.07 -28.40
CA ARG A 510 7.21 23.98 -29.19
C ARG A 510 6.75 24.11 -30.64
N ARG A 511 6.13 23.05 -31.17
CA ARG A 511 5.71 22.97 -32.58
C ARG A 511 4.32 23.56 -32.80
N TRP A 512 3.51 23.66 -31.76
CA TRP A 512 2.14 24.16 -31.85
C TRP A 512 2.09 25.71 -31.89
N ARG A 513 1.77 26.27 -33.07
CA ARG A 513 1.72 27.73 -33.32
C ARG A 513 0.44 28.44 -32.84
N ALA A 514 -0.47 27.72 -32.18
CA ALA A 514 -1.73 28.28 -31.70
C ALA A 514 -1.51 29.11 -30.42
N SER A 515 -2.48 29.98 -30.09
CA SER A 515 -2.37 30.80 -28.88
C SER A 515 -2.23 29.92 -27.63
N ALA A 516 -1.23 30.21 -26.80
CA ALA A 516 -0.93 29.40 -25.61
C ALA A 516 -2.15 29.20 -24.69
N ARG A 517 -3.06 30.18 -24.65
CA ARG A 517 -4.33 30.07 -23.91
C ARG A 517 -5.27 29.02 -24.49
N ARG A 518 -5.47 29.00 -25.82
CA ARG A 518 -6.31 27.99 -26.48
C ARG A 518 -5.71 26.60 -26.29
N VAL A 519 -4.39 26.48 -26.42
CA VAL A 519 -3.74 25.18 -26.27
C VAL A 519 -3.81 24.68 -24.82
N ALA A 520 -3.61 25.54 -23.82
CA ALA A 520 -3.78 25.17 -22.41
C ALA A 520 -5.23 24.74 -22.09
N SER A 521 -6.24 25.43 -22.63
CA SER A 521 -7.64 25.02 -22.44
C SER A 521 -7.99 23.70 -23.15
N VAL A 522 -7.45 23.47 -24.36
CA VAL A 522 -7.65 22.20 -25.08
C VAL A 522 -6.93 21.05 -24.36
N ALA A 523 -5.69 21.26 -23.93
CA ALA A 523 -4.95 20.26 -23.16
C ALA A 523 -5.67 19.92 -21.85
N ALA A 524 -6.16 20.92 -21.11
CA ALA A 524 -6.99 20.70 -19.91
C ALA A 524 -8.25 19.86 -20.23
N LEU A 525 -8.93 20.17 -21.34
CA LEU A 525 -10.09 19.38 -21.78
C LEU A 525 -9.71 17.94 -22.10
N VAL A 526 -8.58 17.71 -22.79
CA VAL A 526 -8.08 16.35 -23.07
C VAL A 526 -7.79 15.60 -21.78
N VAL A 527 -7.15 16.23 -20.78
CA VAL A 527 -6.90 15.61 -19.47
C VAL A 527 -8.21 15.26 -18.78
N VAL A 528 -9.17 16.18 -18.73
CA VAL A 528 -10.47 15.93 -18.07
C VAL A 528 -11.25 14.83 -18.77
N VAL A 529 -11.33 14.85 -20.11
CA VAL A 529 -12.06 13.83 -20.88
C VAL A 529 -11.38 12.48 -20.77
N SER A 530 -10.09 12.38 -21.14
CA SER A 530 -9.35 11.11 -21.08
C SER A 530 -9.27 10.56 -19.66
N GLY A 531 -9.00 11.41 -18.67
CA GLY A 531 -8.94 11.02 -17.26
C GLY A 531 -10.29 10.57 -16.72
N THR A 532 -11.40 11.21 -17.10
CA THR A 532 -12.76 10.76 -16.70
C THR A 532 -13.11 9.44 -17.38
N THR A 533 -12.82 9.29 -18.67
CA THR A 533 -13.03 8.02 -19.40
C THR A 533 -12.24 6.89 -18.73
N LEU A 534 -10.97 7.12 -18.42
CA LEU A 534 -10.16 6.13 -17.71
C LEU A 534 -10.72 5.88 -16.29
N ALA A 535 -11.05 6.91 -15.51
CA ALA A 535 -11.61 6.72 -14.17
C ALA A 535 -12.90 5.87 -14.14
N LEU A 536 -13.68 5.86 -15.23
CA LEU A 536 -14.94 5.10 -15.32
C LEU A 536 -14.77 3.71 -15.96
N PHE A 537 -13.88 3.56 -16.94
CA PHE A 537 -13.78 2.35 -17.78
C PHE A 537 -12.43 1.64 -17.70
N LEU A 538 -11.50 2.10 -16.87
CA LEU A 538 -10.16 1.52 -16.77
C LEU A 538 -10.22 0.05 -16.33
N ASP A 539 -11.06 -0.29 -15.34
CA ASP A 539 -11.12 -1.66 -14.84
C ASP A 539 -11.60 -2.64 -15.93
N ASP A 540 -12.60 -2.26 -16.72
CA ASP A 540 -13.09 -3.05 -17.88
C ASP A 540 -12.02 -3.18 -18.97
N TRP A 541 -11.34 -2.07 -19.29
CA TRP A 541 -10.25 -2.05 -20.27
C TRP A 541 -9.09 -2.97 -19.88
N LEU A 542 -8.69 -2.91 -18.62
CA LEU A 542 -7.59 -3.71 -18.09
C LEU A 542 -7.99 -5.20 -17.98
N ALA A 543 -9.25 -5.51 -17.66
CA ALA A 543 -9.74 -6.88 -17.63
C ALA A 543 -9.61 -7.60 -18.99
N LEU A 544 -9.85 -6.89 -20.11
CA LEU A 544 -9.71 -7.46 -21.46
C LEU A 544 -8.28 -7.90 -21.81
N THR A 545 -7.28 -7.32 -21.15
CA THR A 545 -5.86 -7.54 -21.42
C THR A 545 -5.13 -8.27 -20.29
N GLN A 546 -5.88 -8.71 -19.27
CA GLN A 546 -5.31 -9.30 -18.05
C GLN A 546 -4.64 -10.66 -18.30
N SER A 547 -5.11 -11.41 -19.29
CA SER A 547 -4.55 -12.72 -19.69
C SER A 547 -3.23 -12.62 -20.45
N LEU A 548 -2.81 -11.41 -20.85
CA LEU A 548 -1.59 -11.22 -21.63
C LEU A 548 -0.32 -11.40 -20.76
N PRO A 549 0.83 -11.72 -21.37
CA PRO A 549 2.11 -11.76 -20.68
C PRO A 549 2.45 -10.41 -20.02
N LEU A 550 3.23 -10.45 -18.93
CA LEU A 550 3.57 -9.28 -18.13
C LEU A 550 4.13 -8.11 -18.96
N TRP A 551 5.06 -8.38 -19.87
CA TRP A 551 5.64 -7.35 -20.74
C TRP A 551 4.61 -6.61 -21.59
N THR A 552 3.62 -7.34 -22.12
CA THR A 552 2.54 -6.74 -22.90
C THR A 552 1.63 -5.91 -22.01
N ARG A 553 1.31 -6.39 -20.80
CA ARG A 553 0.54 -5.61 -19.81
C ARG A 553 1.27 -4.32 -19.43
N MET A 554 2.59 -4.36 -19.25
CA MET A 554 3.39 -3.15 -18.99
C MET A 554 3.30 -2.13 -20.14
N LEU A 555 3.35 -2.60 -21.39
CA LEU A 555 3.17 -1.73 -22.56
C LEU A 555 1.75 -1.14 -22.63
N VAL A 556 0.72 -1.96 -22.40
CA VAL A 556 -0.69 -1.50 -22.36
C VAL A 556 -0.88 -0.44 -21.28
N ALA A 557 -0.32 -0.66 -20.09
CA ALA A 557 -0.36 0.31 -18.99
C ALA A 557 0.30 1.64 -19.38
N ALA A 558 1.50 1.61 -19.98
CA ALA A 558 2.18 2.81 -20.45
C ALA A 558 1.36 3.56 -21.52
N LEU A 559 0.83 2.85 -22.51
CA LEU A 559 0.01 3.46 -23.57
C LEU A 559 -1.32 4.03 -23.04
N THR A 560 -1.88 3.43 -22.00
CA THR A 560 -3.10 3.91 -21.33
C THR A 560 -2.86 5.26 -20.64
N ILE A 561 -1.67 5.49 -20.08
CA ILE A 561 -1.26 6.75 -19.45
C ILE A 561 -0.99 7.85 -20.49
N ALA A 562 -0.61 7.49 -21.71
CA ALA A 562 -0.10 8.44 -22.69
C ALA A 562 -1.03 9.64 -22.99
N PRO A 563 -2.34 9.47 -23.25
CA PRO A 563 -3.20 10.60 -23.60
C PRO A 563 -3.26 11.72 -22.53
N PRO A 564 -3.57 11.44 -21.24
CA PRO A 564 -3.53 12.49 -20.22
C PRO A 564 -2.11 13.00 -19.99
N ALA A 565 -1.09 12.14 -19.94
CA ALA A 565 0.28 12.57 -19.65
C ALA A 565 0.86 13.53 -20.71
N VAL A 566 0.63 13.26 -22.00
CA VAL A 566 1.02 14.18 -23.09
C VAL A 566 0.32 15.53 -22.96
N ALA A 567 -0.99 15.53 -22.68
CA ALA A 567 -1.73 16.77 -22.52
C ALA A 567 -1.26 17.58 -21.29
N MET A 568 -1.00 16.90 -20.16
CA MET A 568 -0.45 17.50 -18.95
C MET A 568 0.93 18.13 -19.21
N GLY A 569 1.83 17.39 -19.87
CA GLY A 569 3.18 17.86 -20.21
C GLY A 569 3.19 19.05 -21.17
N HIS A 570 2.13 19.23 -21.95
CA HIS A 570 1.97 20.39 -22.83
C HIS A 570 1.60 21.68 -22.07
N MET A 571 0.83 21.58 -20.97
CA MET A 571 0.25 22.74 -20.28
C MET A 571 1.31 23.66 -19.66
N PHE A 572 2.25 23.10 -18.91
CA PHE A 572 3.24 23.89 -18.16
C PHE A 572 4.18 24.71 -19.07
N PRO A 573 4.82 24.15 -20.12
CA PRO A 573 5.65 24.94 -21.04
C PRO A 573 4.87 26.00 -21.81
N SER A 574 3.60 25.74 -22.12
CA SER A 574 2.73 26.70 -22.81
C SER A 574 2.43 27.91 -21.95
N ALA A 575 2.10 27.69 -20.67
CA ALA A 575 1.92 28.76 -19.71
C ALA A 575 3.22 29.53 -19.47
N LEU A 576 4.35 28.82 -19.36
CA LEU A 576 5.66 29.44 -19.13
C LEU A 576 6.05 30.39 -20.26
N ARG A 577 5.79 30.04 -21.53
CA ARG A 577 6.00 30.95 -22.67
C ARG A 577 5.18 32.23 -22.54
N LEU A 578 3.90 32.10 -22.18
CA LEU A 578 3.01 33.26 -22.00
C LEU A 578 3.50 34.15 -20.85
N ILE A 579 3.81 33.56 -19.70
CA ILE A 579 4.31 34.25 -18.50
C ILE A 579 5.65 34.93 -18.81
N SER A 580 6.60 34.25 -19.45
CA SER A 580 7.93 34.80 -19.77
C SER A 580 7.84 36.02 -20.69
N SER A 581 6.88 36.03 -21.63
CA SER A 581 6.68 37.15 -22.53
C SER A 581 6.05 38.39 -21.86
N ALA A 582 5.27 38.20 -20.80
CA ALA A 582 4.53 39.26 -20.13
C ALA A 582 5.18 39.75 -18.83
N SER A 583 5.75 38.84 -18.03
CA SER A 583 6.42 39.15 -16.77
C SER A 583 7.50 38.09 -16.45
N PRO A 584 8.75 38.31 -16.87
CA PRO A 584 9.87 37.42 -16.57
C PRO A 584 10.08 37.15 -15.07
N ALA A 585 9.71 38.11 -14.20
CA ALA A 585 9.79 37.99 -12.76
C ALA A 585 8.92 36.85 -12.17
N LEU A 586 7.86 36.44 -12.87
CA LEU A 586 6.99 35.33 -12.44
C LEU A 586 7.56 33.94 -12.78
N VAL A 587 8.57 33.84 -13.66
CA VAL A 587 9.09 32.55 -14.15
C VAL A 587 9.74 31.73 -13.04
N PRO A 588 10.64 32.27 -12.18
CA PRO A 588 11.22 31.50 -11.07
C PRO A 588 10.16 31.03 -10.07
N TRP A 589 9.15 31.86 -9.80
CA TRP A 589 8.04 31.52 -8.91
C TRP A 589 7.12 30.46 -9.50
N ALA A 590 6.91 30.46 -10.81
CA ALA A 590 6.13 29.44 -11.50
C ALA A 590 6.74 28.05 -11.31
N TRP A 591 8.07 27.94 -11.49
CA TRP A 591 8.82 26.71 -11.21
C TRP A 591 8.81 26.33 -9.73
N GLY A 592 9.07 27.29 -8.84
CA GLY A 592 9.12 27.04 -7.40
C GLY A 592 7.79 26.56 -6.81
N ILE A 593 6.68 27.23 -7.15
CA ILE A 593 5.36 26.84 -6.65
C ILE A 593 4.93 25.48 -7.22
N ASN A 594 5.18 25.21 -8.51
CA ASN A 594 4.88 23.91 -9.10
C ASN A 594 5.69 22.78 -8.43
N GLY A 595 6.99 22.99 -8.19
CA GLY A 595 7.85 22.05 -7.50
C GLY A 595 7.40 21.80 -6.05
N PHE A 596 7.12 22.88 -5.30
CA PHE A 596 6.58 22.80 -3.95
C PHE A 596 5.25 22.03 -3.92
N ALA A 597 4.31 22.36 -4.81
CA ALA A 597 3.02 21.70 -4.92
C ALA A 597 3.16 20.20 -5.18
N SER A 598 4.10 19.82 -6.05
CA SER A 598 4.35 18.42 -6.41
C SER A 598 4.86 17.63 -5.20
N VAL A 599 5.83 18.16 -4.46
CA VAL A 599 6.35 17.50 -3.24
C VAL A 599 5.24 17.30 -2.20
N VAL A 600 4.46 18.34 -1.93
CA VAL A 600 3.36 18.28 -0.96
C VAL A 600 2.27 17.29 -1.41
N ALA A 601 1.87 17.33 -2.68
CA ALA A 601 0.84 16.47 -3.24
C ALA A 601 1.25 14.99 -3.25
N THR A 602 2.53 14.69 -3.46
CA THR A 602 3.06 13.32 -3.43
C THR A 602 2.82 12.66 -2.07
N VAL A 603 3.09 13.38 -0.98
CA VAL A 603 2.92 12.85 0.39
C VAL A 603 1.45 12.93 0.84
N SER A 604 0.68 13.91 0.36
CA SER A 604 -0.73 14.04 0.73
C SER A 604 -1.67 13.09 -0.04
N ALA A 605 -1.29 12.59 -1.23
CA ALA A 605 -2.16 11.73 -2.02
C ALA A 605 -2.56 10.43 -1.30
N PRO A 606 -1.63 9.65 -0.69
CA PRO A 606 -2.01 8.46 0.08
C PRO A 606 -2.86 8.81 1.29
N LEU A 607 -2.54 9.90 2.00
CA LEU A 607 -3.33 10.40 3.13
C LEU A 607 -4.77 10.74 2.71
N LEU A 608 -4.96 11.41 1.57
CA LEU A 608 -6.27 11.70 1.02
C LEU A 608 -7.01 10.40 0.66
N ALA A 609 -6.33 9.48 -0.04
CA ALA A 609 -6.91 8.20 -0.41
C ALA A 609 -7.37 7.36 0.80
N MET A 610 -6.64 7.40 1.92
CA MET A 610 -7.06 6.73 3.17
C MET A 610 -8.39 7.23 3.72
N TYR A 611 -8.73 8.51 3.50
CA TYR A 611 -9.99 9.07 4.00
C TYR A 611 -11.12 8.96 2.98
N VAL A 612 -10.87 9.38 1.75
CA VAL A 612 -11.91 9.60 0.72
C VAL A 612 -11.82 8.67 -0.49
N GLY A 613 -10.83 7.79 -0.55
CA GLY A 613 -10.64 6.81 -1.63
C GLY A 613 -9.89 7.36 -2.86
N PHE A 614 -9.35 6.46 -3.67
CA PHE A 614 -8.54 6.79 -4.85
C PHE A 614 -9.36 7.44 -5.96
N ARG A 615 -10.61 7.04 -6.14
CA ARG A 615 -11.51 7.62 -7.14
C ARG A 615 -11.72 9.11 -6.88
N PHE A 616 -11.89 9.51 -5.63
CA PHE A 616 -11.96 10.94 -5.27
C PHE A 616 -10.64 11.65 -5.58
N VAL A 617 -9.49 11.05 -5.26
CA VAL A 617 -8.17 11.61 -5.57
C VAL A 617 -8.01 11.88 -7.07
N VAL A 618 -8.41 10.92 -7.92
CA VAL A 618 -8.41 11.10 -9.38
C VAL A 618 -9.34 12.23 -9.80
N PHE A 619 -10.59 12.27 -9.33
CA PHE A 619 -11.52 13.35 -9.68
C PHE A 619 -11.06 14.72 -9.17
N ALA A 620 -10.40 14.79 -8.01
CA ALA A 620 -9.79 16.01 -7.49
C ALA A 620 -8.64 16.48 -8.39
N ALA A 621 -7.80 15.57 -8.91
CA ALA A 621 -6.80 15.88 -9.93
C ALA A 621 -7.44 16.44 -11.21
N LEU A 622 -8.50 15.81 -11.71
CA LEU A 622 -9.22 16.31 -12.90
C LEU A 622 -9.84 17.68 -12.65
N GLY A 623 -10.38 17.92 -11.44
CA GLY A 623 -10.84 19.23 -11.00
C GLY A 623 -9.72 20.28 -11.02
N CYS A 624 -8.51 19.92 -10.60
CA CYS A 624 -7.35 20.80 -10.68
C CYS A 624 -7.02 21.20 -12.12
N TYR A 625 -7.01 20.23 -13.04
CA TYR A 625 -6.77 20.49 -14.47
C TYR A 625 -7.88 21.30 -15.13
N PHE A 626 -9.14 21.04 -14.76
CA PHE A 626 -10.28 21.84 -15.22
C PHE A 626 -10.14 23.31 -14.79
N LEU A 627 -9.89 23.56 -13.50
CA LEU A 627 -9.70 24.90 -12.96
C LEU A 627 -8.47 25.60 -13.56
N ALA A 628 -7.37 24.87 -13.76
CA ALA A 628 -6.19 25.39 -14.46
C ALA A 628 -6.53 25.80 -15.90
N GLY A 629 -7.33 25.01 -16.62
CA GLY A 629 -7.82 25.34 -17.96
C GLY A 629 -8.65 26.63 -18.01
N LEU A 630 -9.43 26.93 -16.96
CA LEU A 630 -10.17 28.18 -16.83
C LEU A 630 -9.22 29.36 -16.53
N LEU A 631 -8.31 29.19 -15.59
CA LEU A 631 -7.32 30.21 -15.20
C LEU A 631 -6.37 30.56 -16.35
N ALA A 632 -6.11 29.61 -17.26
CA ALA A 632 -5.30 29.84 -18.46
C ALA A 632 -5.79 31.03 -19.30
N ARG A 633 -7.09 31.35 -19.26
CA ARG A 633 -7.67 32.49 -19.99
C ARG A 633 -7.26 33.85 -19.43
N VAL A 634 -6.93 33.91 -18.14
CA VAL A 634 -6.60 35.14 -17.38
C VAL A 634 -5.09 35.27 -17.13
N LEU A 635 -4.30 34.29 -17.59
CA LEU A 635 -2.84 34.36 -17.51
C LEU A 635 -2.30 35.59 -18.25
N PRO A 636 -1.23 36.22 -17.71
CA PRO A 636 -0.66 37.44 -18.27
C PRO A 636 -0.12 37.13 -19.67
N GLY A 637 -0.66 37.79 -20.69
CA GLY A 637 -0.24 37.63 -22.09
C GLY A 637 0.24 38.95 -22.69
N PRO A 638 0.88 38.92 -23.87
CA PRO A 638 1.30 40.13 -24.56
C PRO A 638 0.08 41.03 -24.82
N LYS A 639 0.21 42.33 -24.57
CA LYS A 639 -0.87 43.31 -24.81
C LYS A 639 -1.28 43.21 -26.29
N PRO A 640 -2.58 43.09 -26.62
CA PRO A 640 -3.03 43.15 -28.01
C PRO A 640 -2.74 44.57 -28.53
N GLY A 641 -1.72 44.71 -29.39
CA GLY A 641 -1.31 46.00 -29.96
C GLY A 641 0.18 46.20 -30.24
N ALA A 642 1.08 45.38 -29.70
CA ALA A 642 2.50 45.44 -30.07
C ALA A 642 2.74 44.65 -31.37
N ALA A 643 2.23 45.17 -32.49
CA ALA A 643 2.56 44.67 -33.81
C ALA A 643 4.04 44.96 -34.12
N ILE A 644 4.66 43.97 -34.73
CA ILE A 644 6.02 43.91 -35.27
C ILE A 644 6.29 45.18 -36.12
N GLY A 645 7.15 46.07 -35.62
CA GLY A 645 7.63 47.25 -36.33
C GLY A 645 9.13 47.40 -36.10
N GLY A 646 9.94 46.75 -36.93
CA GLY A 646 11.39 46.73 -36.79
C GLY A 646 12.07 46.05 -37.98
N THR A 647 11.74 46.47 -39.19
CA THR A 647 12.58 46.20 -40.36
C THR A 647 13.65 47.28 -40.44
N SER A 648 14.81 47.04 -39.85
CA SER A 648 16.04 47.78 -40.15
C SER A 648 16.47 47.44 -41.57
N ARG A 649 16.14 48.31 -42.52
CA ARG A 649 16.79 48.36 -43.84
C ARG A 649 18.22 48.86 -43.64
N GLU A 650 19.20 47.97 -43.80
CA GLU A 650 20.54 48.35 -44.23
C GLU A 650 20.40 49.04 -45.61
N ARG A 651 20.81 50.31 -45.69
CA ARG A 651 21.16 50.96 -46.94
C ARG A 651 22.67 51.07 -46.95
N GLU A 652 23.29 50.24 -47.78
CA GLU A 652 24.59 50.48 -48.36
C GLU A 652 24.58 51.78 -49.17
N GLY A 653 25.71 52.47 -49.17
CA GLY A 653 26.04 53.55 -50.07
C GLY A 653 27.50 53.96 -49.87
N PRO A 654 28.10 54.59 -50.88
CA PRO A 654 28.69 53.97 -52.07
C PRO A 654 30.12 53.46 -51.87
#